data_AF-A0A409VKH8-F1
#
_entry.id   AF-A0A409VKH8-F1
#
_cell.length_a   1.000
_cell.length_b   1.000
_cell.length_c   1.000
_cell.angle_alpha   90.00
_cell.angle_beta   90.00
_cell.angle_gamma   90.00
#
_symmetry.space_group_name_H-M   'P 1'
#
loop_
_entity.id
_entity.type
_entity.pdbx_description
1 polymer ?
#
loop_
_entity_poly.entity_id
_entity_poly.type
_entity_poly.pdbx_seq_one_letter_code
_entity_poly.pdbx_strand_id
1 'polypeptide(L)'
;MSQRPRFEPIPCDPAKKQEPLHSGWIPLIRCAADFPPEIFEVAVTQLIHHPEYNSTLILRSEVIADTTSNFPQFIPNLQERGLAPRRCIHRRLLPRRPGRDPPLEQYCTLYAPISGPDTDTVTTLVLTPIVDAQTPLPYYHPTVSHLAFRYSHLFTDSNTSDTPTPTLIIEVDPYPNTPLDPSSRLYRTCLALLDTVHRYGWGAMINYKKRVNHDVLIGREEYQDLYLVMRERHKGLVGTWQEVTDPLKHVFEDIGIATYLMLLWKHTFSRSPTPPSLPDIDTQGSEPWHSWPQPPGGFLDLGCGNGLLTHILTAEGYQGYGIDLRARTSWAHYPPSTQAALRVHAFDPTVDASKSDTEKDEYFKPGVWIIGNHADELTPWVPVLATQCGASGYLSIPCCAWAFDGRFVRSGADCALYPLPVLHSSGGKGDEGEGGIEGGQQSVEEFAETLNLGGDGTKSSYSQYRIWLASLSLYCGWEVETEVLRIPSTRNWGIVGRRRLENLPPEEALERVKEIIEDTSRLVVNLTGKPKPLPSLSSLKFGHTFTDHMLTVPWSAEAGWGTPQIQPYGPLSLEPSATVLHYAQTIFEGMKAYKDKEDKVRLFRPDMNMKRMQTSARRIALPTFNGPALLELIKELVRLDKQWIPTEPGHSLYIRPTMIGTQRAIGVGPPNEALLFVILSPVGPYYPNGFKPVALYGTTEYVRAAPGGTGAYKLGVNYAPGILPQTYAAKKGYAQNLWLHGPEHYLTEVGTMNLFVAFQKDGAIELVTPPLDGMILPGVTRDSVLTLAREHASGAYPLQGLPKDIIVSERPVTMMEVKEASKSGTLVEMFGAGTAAVISPVDRIGYLGEDVHIPTGKDGMGPLAKAMWTELVGRQTGAIPHEWSVVI
;
A
#
# COMPACT_ATOMS: atom_id res chain seq x y z
N MET A 1 21.29 29.04 -0.32
CA MET A 1 20.05 29.58 0.29
C MET A 1 20.41 30.11 1.66
N SER A 2 20.13 31.37 1.95
CA SER A 2 20.30 31.95 3.28
C SER A 2 19.46 31.14 4.30
N GLN A 3 20.05 30.82 5.44
CA GLN A 3 19.34 30.14 6.52
C GLN A 3 18.26 31.07 7.08
N ARG A 4 17.06 30.56 7.37
CA ARG A 4 15.97 31.37 7.97
C ARG A 4 16.48 31.97 9.30
N PRO A 5 16.33 33.29 9.53
CA PRO A 5 16.65 33.93 10.80
C PRO A 5 15.89 33.27 11.95
N ARG A 6 16.54 33.20 13.10
CA ARG A 6 15.94 32.58 14.28
C ARG A 6 14.91 33.53 14.88
N PHE A 7 13.70 33.02 15.10
CA PHE A 7 12.65 33.77 15.80
C PHE A 7 12.98 33.84 17.30
N GLU A 8 13.43 35.02 17.77
CA GLU A 8 13.83 35.27 19.15
C GLU A 8 12.95 36.38 19.76
N PRO A 9 11.72 36.04 20.21
CA PRO A 9 10.80 37.02 20.78
C PRO A 9 11.16 37.36 22.23
N ILE A 10 10.98 38.62 22.60
CA ILE A 10 11.29 39.17 23.93
C ILE A 10 10.04 39.88 24.46
N PRO A 11 9.64 39.69 25.73
CA PRO A 11 8.60 40.50 26.36
C PRO A 11 8.96 41.99 26.33
N CYS A 12 7.99 42.86 26.08
CA CYS A 12 8.21 44.29 26.25
C CYS A 12 8.25 44.63 27.74
N ASP A 13 9.30 45.33 28.18
CA ASP A 13 9.47 45.75 29.58
C ASP A 13 8.56 46.95 29.89
N PRO A 14 7.60 46.85 30.83
CA PRO A 14 6.73 47.96 31.23
C PRO A 14 7.51 49.15 31.84
N ALA A 15 8.71 48.93 32.37
CA ALA A 15 9.55 49.95 32.98
C ALA A 15 10.43 50.72 31.97
N LYS A 16 10.66 50.16 30.79
CA LYS A 16 11.31 50.86 29.67
C LYS A 16 10.25 51.67 28.94
N LYS A 17 10.40 53.01 28.89
CA LYS A 17 9.51 53.94 28.18
C LYS A 17 9.45 53.63 26.68
N GLN A 18 8.64 52.66 26.28
CA GLN A 18 8.15 52.52 24.92
C GLN A 18 6.86 53.31 24.85
N GLU A 19 6.81 54.37 24.05
CA GLU A 19 5.57 55.12 23.86
C GLU A 19 4.55 54.25 23.11
N PRO A 20 3.40 53.94 23.73
CA PRO A 20 2.36 53.15 23.09
C PRO A 20 1.68 53.94 21.96
N LEU A 21 1.13 53.19 21.01
CA LEU A 21 0.38 53.74 19.87
C LEU A 21 -0.84 54.57 20.31
N HIS A 22 -1.45 54.25 21.45
CA HIS A 22 -2.56 55.01 22.00
C HIS A 22 -2.55 54.97 23.53
N SER A 23 -3.18 55.94 24.17
CA SER A 23 -3.36 55.93 25.63
C SER A 23 -4.16 54.68 26.05
N GLY A 24 -3.65 53.93 27.02
CA GLY A 24 -4.24 52.66 27.48
C GLY A 24 -3.74 51.40 26.79
N TRP A 25 -3.02 51.51 25.66
CA TRP A 25 -2.47 50.36 24.96
C TRP A 25 -1.15 49.91 25.59
N ILE A 26 -0.90 48.61 25.55
CA ILE A 26 0.23 47.95 26.21
C ILE A 26 1.06 47.20 25.15
N PRO A 27 2.32 47.59 24.91
CA PRO A 27 3.26 46.77 24.16
C PRO A 27 3.53 45.48 24.94
N LEU A 28 3.27 44.32 24.32
CA LEU A 28 3.28 43.04 25.01
C LEU A 28 4.51 42.19 24.65
N ILE A 29 4.84 42.10 23.37
CA ILE A 29 5.91 41.25 22.87
C ILE A 29 6.54 41.84 21.60
N ARG A 30 7.86 41.63 21.44
CA ARG A 30 8.62 42.13 20.29
C ARG A 30 9.63 41.11 19.76
N CYS A 31 10.08 41.27 18.52
CA CYS A 31 11.21 40.52 17.93
C CYS A 31 11.89 41.37 16.85
N ALA A 32 13.11 40.99 16.44
CA ALA A 32 13.78 41.63 15.30
C ALA A 32 12.96 41.46 14.01
N ALA A 33 12.92 42.51 13.19
CA ALA A 33 12.33 42.47 11.86
C ALA A 33 13.42 42.17 10.81
N ASP A 34 13.55 40.90 10.44
CA ASP A 34 14.59 40.42 9.50
C ASP A 34 14.23 40.63 8.02
N PHE A 35 13.37 41.61 7.72
CA PHE A 35 12.92 41.98 6.38
C PHE A 35 12.65 43.49 6.34
N PRO A 36 12.78 44.14 5.17
CA PRO A 36 12.64 45.60 5.05
C PRO A 36 11.14 46.02 5.16
N PRO A 37 10.83 47.28 5.53
CA PRO A 37 9.48 47.72 5.89
C PRO A 37 8.45 47.55 4.76
N GLU A 38 8.86 47.57 3.49
CA GLU A 38 7.99 47.39 2.33
C GLU A 38 7.35 46.00 2.28
N ILE A 39 7.98 45.01 2.94
CA ILE A 39 7.47 43.64 3.04
C ILE A 39 6.45 43.50 4.17
N PHE A 40 6.37 44.46 5.09
CA PHE A 40 5.47 44.40 6.24
C PHE A 40 4.00 44.30 5.81
N GLU A 41 3.57 45.12 4.84
CA GLU A 41 2.19 45.06 4.32
C GLU A 41 1.86 43.68 3.75
N VAL A 42 2.78 43.08 2.98
CA VAL A 42 2.61 41.74 2.41
C VAL A 42 2.43 40.70 3.52
N ALA A 43 3.26 40.76 4.57
CA ALA A 43 3.22 39.83 5.68
C ALA A 43 1.90 39.92 6.47
N VAL A 44 1.45 41.14 6.79
CA VAL A 44 0.22 41.34 7.57
C VAL A 44 -1.04 41.16 6.71
N THR A 45 -0.99 41.40 5.40
CA THR A 45 -2.09 41.10 4.47
C THR A 45 -2.42 39.60 4.44
N GLN A 46 -1.40 38.73 4.51
CA GLN A 46 -1.62 37.29 4.67
C GLN A 46 -2.37 36.97 5.98
N LEU A 47 -2.09 37.68 7.07
CA LEU A 47 -2.80 37.54 8.33
C LEU A 47 -4.27 38.01 8.23
N ILE A 48 -4.54 39.03 7.41
CA ILE A 48 -5.88 39.58 7.17
C ILE A 48 -6.74 38.58 6.38
N HIS A 49 -6.21 38.00 5.30
CA HIS A 49 -7.00 37.12 4.43
C HIS A 49 -6.98 35.64 4.86
N HIS A 50 -5.96 35.21 5.61
CA HIS A 50 -5.81 33.82 6.04
C HIS A 50 -5.64 33.65 7.56
N PRO A 51 -6.58 34.15 8.38
CA PRO A 51 -6.53 33.99 9.84
C PRO A 51 -6.62 32.52 10.29
N GLU A 52 -7.14 31.61 9.46
CA GLU A 52 -7.21 30.17 9.73
C GLU A 52 -5.84 29.50 9.91
N TYR A 53 -4.76 30.10 9.40
CA TYR A 53 -3.39 29.61 9.64
C TYR A 53 -2.89 29.94 11.05
N ASN A 54 -3.53 30.90 11.73
CA ASN A 54 -3.17 31.34 13.09
C ASN A 54 -4.04 30.67 14.16
N SER A 55 -5.27 30.27 13.81
CA SER A 55 -6.20 29.65 14.72
C SER A 55 -6.98 28.53 14.03
N THR A 56 -6.82 27.31 14.54
CA THR A 56 -7.57 26.14 14.07
C THR A 56 -9.06 26.23 14.36
N LEU A 57 -9.53 27.24 15.10
CA LEU A 57 -10.94 27.50 15.38
C LEU A 57 -11.61 28.38 14.32
N ILE A 58 -10.83 29.09 13.51
CA ILE A 58 -11.32 29.91 12.40
C ILE A 58 -11.36 29.05 11.14
N LEU A 59 -12.49 29.13 10.42
CA LEU A 59 -12.70 28.43 9.15
C LEU A 59 -12.08 29.20 7.99
N ARG A 60 -12.47 30.48 7.87
CA ARG A 60 -11.98 31.45 6.88
C ARG A 60 -12.32 32.88 7.30
N SER A 61 -11.80 33.84 6.54
CA SER A 61 -12.23 35.24 6.56
C SER A 61 -12.97 35.58 5.26
N GLU A 62 -14.02 36.38 5.36
CA GLU A 62 -14.73 36.98 4.22
C GLU A 62 -14.50 38.49 4.23
N VAL A 63 -14.18 39.08 3.09
CA VAL A 63 -14.06 40.54 2.96
C VAL A 63 -15.43 41.11 2.64
N ILE A 64 -15.94 41.97 3.53
CA ILE A 64 -17.21 42.69 3.33
C ILE A 64 -16.96 43.96 2.53
N ALA A 65 -15.90 44.71 2.86
CA ALA A 65 -15.51 45.93 2.16
C ALA A 65 -14.00 46.17 2.26
N ASP A 66 -13.44 46.84 1.27
CA ASP A 66 -12.04 47.27 1.22
C ASP A 66 -11.99 48.74 0.78
N THR A 67 -11.51 49.61 1.66
CA THR A 67 -11.62 51.06 1.50
C THR A 67 -10.27 51.74 1.65
N THR A 68 -9.99 52.70 0.77
CA THR A 68 -8.77 53.54 0.79
C THR A 68 -9.06 55.00 1.11
N SER A 69 -10.34 55.34 1.28
CA SER A 69 -10.84 56.68 1.66
C SER A 69 -12.12 56.53 2.50
N ASN A 70 -12.52 57.60 3.19
CA ASN A 70 -13.73 57.63 4.03
C ASN A 70 -13.75 56.53 5.11
N PHE A 71 -12.68 56.48 5.91
CA PHE A 71 -12.51 55.44 6.93
C PHE A 71 -13.60 55.49 8.02
N PRO A 72 -14.00 54.34 8.59
CA PRO A 72 -15.01 54.29 9.65
C PRO A 72 -14.61 55.12 10.87
N GLN A 73 -15.56 55.80 11.52
CA GLN A 73 -15.27 56.63 12.71
C GLN A 73 -14.73 55.83 13.91
N PHE A 74 -14.94 54.51 13.92
CA PHE A 74 -14.57 53.61 15.01
C PHE A 74 -13.13 53.08 14.93
N ILE A 75 -12.38 53.39 13.86
CA ILE A 75 -10.95 53.04 13.82
C ILE A 75 -10.14 53.97 14.74
N PRO A 76 -9.06 53.50 15.40
CA PRO A 76 -8.23 54.36 16.23
C PRO A 76 -7.63 55.55 15.47
N ASN A 77 -7.71 56.74 16.07
CA ASN A 77 -7.02 57.92 15.55
C ASN A 77 -5.58 57.94 16.09
N LEU A 78 -4.61 57.72 15.20
CA LEU A 78 -3.18 57.65 15.54
C LEU A 78 -2.40 58.87 15.00
N GLN A 79 -3.08 59.96 14.62
CA GLN A 79 -2.43 61.16 14.08
C GLN A 79 -1.50 61.82 15.09
N GLU A 80 -1.85 61.79 16.38
CA GLU A 80 -0.99 62.28 17.49
C GLU A 80 0.30 61.47 17.66
N ARG A 81 0.39 60.30 17.03
CA ARG A 81 1.59 59.46 16.93
C ARG A 81 2.24 59.52 15.54
N GLY A 82 1.83 60.46 14.71
CA GLY A 82 2.38 60.66 13.37
C GLY A 82 1.96 59.59 12.36
N LEU A 83 0.86 58.87 12.60
CA LEU A 83 0.36 57.81 11.71
C LEU A 83 -1.02 58.16 11.14
N ALA A 84 -1.21 57.97 9.83
CA ALA A 84 -2.49 58.13 9.15
C ALA A 84 -2.97 56.81 8.53
N PRO A 85 -4.29 56.52 8.57
CA PRO A 85 -4.85 55.35 7.92
C PRO A 85 -4.72 55.46 6.40
N ARG A 86 -4.34 54.36 5.75
CA ARG A 86 -4.16 54.26 4.29
C ARG A 86 -5.13 53.30 3.62
N ARG A 87 -5.49 52.22 4.30
CA ARG A 87 -6.44 51.22 3.82
C ARG A 87 -7.14 50.56 5.00
N CYS A 88 -8.43 50.30 4.88
CA CYS A 88 -9.22 49.60 5.90
C CYS A 88 -10.02 48.48 5.22
N ILE A 89 -9.72 47.25 5.63
CA ILE A 89 -10.41 46.04 5.19
C ILE A 89 -11.42 45.67 6.28
N HIS A 90 -12.71 45.73 5.95
CA HIS A 90 -13.78 45.22 6.80
C HIS A 90 -13.97 43.74 6.49
N ARG A 91 -13.71 42.87 7.48
CA ARG A 91 -13.81 41.42 7.33
C ARG A 91 -14.79 40.79 8.31
N ARG A 92 -15.35 39.64 7.92
CA ARG A 92 -16.07 38.71 8.80
C ARG A 92 -15.26 37.44 9.00
N LEU A 93 -14.94 37.14 10.25
CA LEU A 93 -14.32 35.89 10.65
C LEU A 93 -15.39 34.82 10.85
N LEU A 94 -15.30 33.74 10.08
CA LEU A 94 -16.21 32.61 10.20
C LEU A 94 -15.59 31.49 11.07
N PRO A 95 -16.28 31.02 12.12
CA PRO A 95 -15.79 29.94 12.97
C PRO A 95 -15.98 28.57 12.32
N ARG A 96 -15.09 27.62 12.64
CA ARG A 96 -15.26 26.21 12.21
C ARG A 96 -16.46 25.53 12.84
N ARG A 97 -16.95 26.04 13.97
CA ARG A 97 -18.10 25.50 14.72
C ARG A 97 -19.08 26.64 15.01
N PRO A 98 -19.91 27.04 14.03
CA PRO A 98 -20.88 28.12 14.20
C PRO A 98 -21.87 27.90 15.36
N GLY A 99 -22.19 26.64 15.69
CA GLY A 99 -23.02 26.32 16.86
C GLY A 99 -22.35 26.51 18.23
N ARG A 100 -21.04 26.80 18.28
CA ARG A 100 -20.29 27.05 19.52
C ARG A 100 -19.89 28.51 19.68
N ASP A 101 -19.42 29.13 18.61
CA ASP A 101 -18.94 30.51 18.59
C ASP A 101 -19.63 31.25 17.44
N PRO A 102 -20.09 32.50 17.62
CA PRO A 102 -20.68 33.29 16.54
C PRO A 102 -19.59 33.87 15.61
N PRO A 103 -19.93 34.23 14.35
CA PRO A 103 -19.06 35.03 13.49
C PRO A 103 -18.70 36.38 14.14
N LEU A 104 -17.55 36.94 13.76
CA LEU A 104 -17.06 38.22 14.27
C LEU A 104 -16.66 39.14 13.12
N GLU A 105 -17.28 40.31 13.04
CA GLU A 105 -16.83 41.36 12.14
C GLU A 105 -15.67 42.14 12.76
N GLN A 106 -14.74 42.58 11.92
CA GLN A 106 -13.51 43.23 12.35
C GLN A 106 -12.99 44.18 11.28
N TYR A 107 -12.60 45.38 11.69
CA TYR A 107 -11.81 46.29 10.84
C TYR A 107 -10.33 45.94 10.95
N CYS A 108 -9.68 45.84 9.80
CA CYS A 108 -8.24 45.66 9.65
C CYS A 108 -7.67 46.92 8.98
N THR A 109 -7.16 47.83 9.79
CA THR A 109 -6.74 49.15 9.32
C THR A 109 -5.21 49.23 9.24
N LEU A 110 -4.72 49.56 8.05
CA LEU A 110 -3.31 49.74 7.74
C LEU A 110 -2.96 51.23 7.83
N TYR A 111 -1.92 51.57 8.58
CA TYR A 111 -1.44 52.94 8.80
C TYR A 111 -0.01 53.11 8.29
N ALA A 112 0.28 54.32 7.80
CA ALA A 112 1.61 54.75 7.38
C ALA A 112 2.00 56.08 8.04
N PRO A 113 3.30 56.41 8.12
CA PRO A 113 3.77 57.70 8.64
C PRO A 113 3.19 58.90 7.88
N ILE A 114 2.86 59.97 8.60
CA ILE A 114 2.37 61.24 8.03
C ILE A 114 3.52 62.08 7.46
N SER A 115 4.72 61.93 8.00
CA SER A 115 5.93 62.66 7.60
C SER A 115 7.15 61.75 7.61
N GLY A 116 8.15 62.06 6.78
CA GLY A 116 9.38 61.26 6.61
C GLY A 116 9.53 60.70 5.19
N PRO A 117 10.57 59.88 4.93
CA PRO A 117 10.79 59.27 3.61
C PRO A 117 9.82 58.13 3.27
N ASP A 118 9.15 57.56 4.28
CA ASP A 118 8.35 56.32 4.15
C ASP A 118 6.82 56.57 4.22
N THR A 119 6.34 57.74 3.77
CA THR A 119 4.93 58.14 3.96
C THR A 119 3.91 57.20 3.33
N ASP A 120 4.31 56.46 2.29
CA ASP A 120 3.44 55.49 1.59
C ASP A 120 3.68 54.04 2.04
N THR A 121 4.66 53.80 2.91
CA THR A 121 4.99 52.47 3.42
C THR A 121 4.16 52.16 4.66
N VAL A 122 3.34 51.11 4.60
CA VAL A 122 2.57 50.65 5.76
C VAL A 122 3.52 50.13 6.83
N THR A 123 3.42 50.69 8.03
CA THR A 123 4.23 50.29 9.18
C THR A 123 3.40 49.77 10.35
N THR A 124 2.07 49.94 10.32
CA THR A 124 1.20 49.48 11.41
C THR A 124 -0.10 48.87 10.88
N LEU A 125 -0.49 47.71 11.40
CA LEU A 125 -1.82 47.11 11.24
C LEU A 125 -2.54 47.16 12.59
N VAL A 126 -3.77 47.66 12.61
CA VAL A 126 -4.67 47.57 13.77
C VAL A 126 -5.88 46.70 13.45
N LEU A 127 -6.16 45.74 14.32
CA LEU A 127 -7.34 44.87 14.29
C LEU A 127 -8.35 45.34 15.34
N THR A 128 -9.52 45.81 14.89
CA THR A 128 -10.61 46.32 15.73
C THR A 128 -11.85 45.44 15.58
N PRO A 129 -12.13 44.51 16.52
CA PRO A 129 -13.39 43.76 16.54
C PRO A 129 -14.60 44.70 16.63
N ILE A 130 -15.64 44.38 15.85
CA ILE A 130 -16.93 45.08 15.86
C ILE A 130 -17.86 44.27 16.74
N VAL A 131 -18.03 44.71 17.98
CA VAL A 131 -18.91 44.07 18.97
C VAL A 131 -19.73 45.10 19.70
N ASP A 132 -20.98 44.77 20.00
CA ASP A 132 -21.80 45.55 20.92
C ASP A 132 -21.25 45.42 22.35
N ALA A 133 -21.37 46.48 23.15
CA ALA A 133 -20.81 46.54 24.51
C ALA A 133 -21.29 45.43 25.48
N GLN A 134 -22.34 44.68 25.12
CA GLN A 134 -22.92 43.60 25.92
C GLN A 134 -22.61 42.19 25.38
N THR A 135 -21.97 42.07 24.23
CA THR A 135 -21.73 40.78 23.57
C THR A 135 -20.33 40.25 23.90
N PRO A 136 -20.21 39.05 24.50
CA PRO A 136 -18.90 38.46 24.77
C PRO A 136 -18.18 38.15 23.46
N LEU A 137 -16.87 38.42 23.41
CA LEU A 137 -16.04 38.07 22.27
C LEU A 137 -16.03 36.55 22.07
N PRO A 138 -16.04 36.05 20.81
CA PRO A 138 -15.93 34.63 20.53
C PRO A 138 -14.65 34.05 21.10
N TYR A 139 -14.68 32.76 21.46
CA TYR A 139 -13.54 32.12 22.09
C TYR A 139 -12.30 32.18 21.20
N TYR A 140 -12.42 32.12 19.87
CA TYR A 140 -11.28 32.14 18.95
C TYR A 140 -10.57 33.51 18.81
N HIS A 141 -11.13 34.59 19.38
CA HIS A 141 -10.52 35.92 19.37
C HIS A 141 -9.86 36.24 20.74
N PRO A 142 -8.72 36.95 20.79
CA PRO A 142 -8.15 37.43 22.05
C PRO A 142 -9.09 38.42 22.77
N THR A 143 -9.06 38.46 24.10
CA THR A 143 -9.93 39.34 24.91
C THR A 143 -9.41 40.78 24.95
N VAL A 144 -9.43 41.44 23.79
CA VAL A 144 -8.91 42.80 23.57
C VAL A 144 -9.91 43.60 22.73
N SER A 145 -10.02 44.90 22.97
CA SER A 145 -10.75 45.85 22.12
C SER A 145 -9.94 46.23 20.88
N HIS A 146 -8.60 46.20 20.96
CA HIS A 146 -7.69 46.45 19.85
C HIS A 146 -6.44 45.56 19.94
N LEU A 147 -5.95 45.13 18.77
CA LEU A 147 -4.69 44.41 18.63
C LEU A 147 -3.90 45.03 17.47
N ALA A 148 -2.69 45.50 17.73
CA ALA A 148 -1.87 46.17 16.73
C ALA A 148 -0.53 45.47 16.50
N PHE A 149 -0.12 45.42 15.25
CA PHE A 149 1.20 44.99 14.80
C PHE A 149 1.92 46.23 14.29
N ARG A 150 3.11 46.50 14.82
CA ARG A 150 3.89 47.70 14.50
C ARG A 150 5.30 47.32 14.08
N TYR A 151 5.73 47.86 12.95
CA TYR A 151 7.10 47.85 12.48
C TYR A 151 7.79 49.14 12.94
N SER A 152 8.87 49.02 13.73
CA SER A 152 9.58 50.16 14.32
C SER A 152 11.03 50.19 13.85
N HIS A 153 11.47 51.34 13.30
CA HIS A 153 12.85 51.58 12.85
C HIS A 153 13.82 51.99 13.96
N LEU A 154 13.32 52.36 15.14
CA LEU A 154 14.07 53.13 16.14
C LEU A 154 14.14 52.41 17.51
N PHE A 155 14.15 51.08 17.53
CA PHE A 155 14.32 50.39 18.81
C PHE A 155 15.78 50.45 19.26
N THR A 156 16.07 51.24 20.30
CA THR A 156 17.36 51.27 21.00
C THR A 156 17.22 50.58 22.34
N ASP A 157 17.92 49.47 22.55
CA ASP A 157 18.01 48.87 23.89
C ASP A 157 18.98 49.71 24.72
N SER A 158 18.54 50.19 25.88
CA SER A 158 19.28 51.12 26.73
C SER A 158 20.62 50.60 27.28
N ASN A 159 21.02 49.36 26.95
CA ASN A 159 22.18 48.67 27.49
C ASN A 159 23.25 48.29 26.44
N THR A 160 23.10 48.64 25.17
CA THR A 160 24.10 48.34 24.12
C THR A 160 24.27 49.50 23.15
N SER A 161 25.53 49.88 22.90
CA SER A 161 25.92 50.93 21.94
C SER A 161 25.84 50.44 20.48
N ASP A 162 24.66 49.96 20.06
CA ASP A 162 24.47 49.39 18.73
C ASP A 162 23.49 50.20 17.87
N THR A 163 23.71 50.11 16.56
CA THR A 163 22.85 50.64 15.49
C THR A 163 21.38 50.26 15.71
N PRO A 164 20.41 51.16 15.45
CA PRO A 164 18.99 50.88 15.61
C PRO A 164 18.59 49.66 14.77
N THR A 165 17.98 48.67 15.42
CA THR A 165 17.54 47.44 14.77
C THR A 165 16.03 47.50 14.48
N PRO A 166 15.62 47.23 13.23
CA PRO A 166 14.21 47.11 12.90
C PRO A 166 13.52 46.06 13.77
N THR A 167 12.36 46.39 14.33
CA THR A 167 11.68 45.57 15.34
C THR A 167 10.19 45.46 15.04
N LEU A 168 9.65 44.25 15.10
CA LEU A 168 8.21 43.98 15.11
C LEU A 168 7.70 43.98 16.55
N ILE A 169 6.60 44.68 16.81
CA ILE A 169 5.99 44.83 18.14
C ILE A 169 4.50 44.50 18.03
N ILE A 170 3.96 43.75 18.99
CA ILE A 170 2.52 43.62 19.18
C ILE A 170 2.09 44.45 20.39
N GLU A 171 1.12 45.34 20.16
CA GLU A 171 0.47 46.16 21.19
C GLU A 171 -1.00 45.76 21.33
N VAL A 172 -1.53 45.77 22.55
CA VAL A 172 -2.92 45.37 22.86
C VAL A 172 -3.64 46.41 23.69
N ASP A 173 -4.95 46.52 23.49
CA ASP A 173 -5.88 47.24 24.36
C ASP A 173 -6.77 46.20 25.07
N PRO A 174 -6.37 45.71 26.25
CA PRO A 174 -7.05 44.61 26.91
C PRO A 174 -8.31 45.06 27.64
N TYR A 175 -9.35 44.22 27.64
CA TYR A 175 -10.50 44.43 28.54
C TYR A 175 -10.07 44.32 30.02
N PRO A 176 -10.79 44.97 30.96
CA PRO A 176 -10.48 44.90 32.38
C PRO A 176 -10.29 43.46 32.88
N ASN A 177 -9.28 43.26 33.74
CA ASN A 177 -8.91 41.96 34.33
C ASN A 177 -8.36 40.91 33.35
N THR A 178 -8.05 41.26 32.11
CA THR A 178 -7.38 40.34 31.18
C THR A 178 -5.95 40.04 31.64
N PRO A 179 -5.57 38.77 31.89
CA PRO A 179 -4.21 38.43 32.28
C PRO A 179 -3.20 38.71 31.15
N LEU A 180 -2.07 39.34 31.50
CA LEU A 180 -1.02 39.74 30.55
C LEU A 180 0.30 38.97 30.75
N ASP A 181 0.38 38.11 31.76
CA ASP A 181 1.59 37.36 32.08
C ASP A 181 1.96 36.39 30.94
N PRO A 182 3.22 35.94 30.84
CA PRO A 182 3.66 35.02 29.77
C PRO A 182 2.90 33.69 29.70
N SER A 183 2.26 33.26 30.80
CA SER A 183 1.41 32.06 30.85
C SER A 183 -0.06 32.36 30.52
N SER A 184 -0.41 33.61 30.26
CA SER A 184 -1.75 33.99 29.82
C SER A 184 -2.04 33.49 28.40
N ARG A 185 -3.33 33.31 28.12
CA ARG A 185 -3.79 32.96 26.77
C ARG A 185 -3.50 34.09 25.77
N LEU A 186 -3.66 35.35 26.19
CA LEU A 186 -3.41 36.52 25.36
C LEU A 186 -1.95 36.58 24.92
N TYR A 187 -1.01 36.42 25.86
CA TYR A 187 0.43 36.43 25.56
C TYR A 187 0.81 35.32 24.57
N ARG A 188 0.36 34.07 24.79
CA ARG A 188 0.60 32.97 23.84
C ARG A 188 0.01 33.23 22.45
N THR A 189 -1.15 33.88 22.39
CA THR A 189 -1.80 34.23 21.13
C THR A 189 -0.97 35.28 20.39
N CYS A 190 -0.55 36.36 21.07
CA CYS A 190 0.33 37.37 20.50
C CYS A 190 1.67 36.79 20.05
N LEU A 191 2.27 35.88 20.83
CA LEU A 191 3.49 35.17 20.46
C LEU A 191 3.35 34.39 19.14
N ALA A 192 2.25 33.63 18.98
CA ALA A 192 1.98 32.88 17.75
C ALA A 192 1.70 33.78 16.54
N LEU A 193 1.00 34.91 16.77
CA LEU A 193 0.75 35.91 15.73
C LEU A 193 2.04 36.62 15.31
N LEU A 194 2.93 36.93 16.26
CA LEU A 194 4.22 37.55 16.00
C LEU A 194 5.15 36.62 15.20
N ASP A 195 5.24 35.33 15.56
CA ASP A 195 5.97 34.34 14.74
C ASP A 195 5.39 34.29 13.33
N THR A 196 4.06 34.34 13.19
CA THR A 196 3.43 34.26 11.87
C THR A 196 3.79 35.46 10.98
N VAL A 197 3.78 36.68 11.50
CA VAL A 197 4.20 37.86 10.75
C VAL A 197 5.70 37.80 10.41
N HIS A 198 6.55 37.37 11.35
CA HIS A 198 7.99 37.15 11.12
C HIS A 198 8.23 36.16 9.96
N ARG A 199 7.49 35.06 9.99
CA ARG A 199 7.58 33.93 9.07
C ARG A 199 7.06 34.28 7.67
N TYR A 200 5.98 35.06 7.57
CA TYR A 200 5.48 35.57 6.28
C TYR A 200 6.37 36.66 5.69
N GLY A 201 6.91 37.56 6.52
CA GLY A 201 7.84 38.59 6.03
C GLY A 201 9.11 37.98 5.45
N TRP A 202 9.71 37.00 6.13
CA TRP A 202 10.83 36.24 5.56
C TRP A 202 10.44 35.52 4.26
N GLY A 203 9.27 34.85 4.24
CA GLY A 203 8.77 34.12 3.07
C GLY A 203 8.57 35.02 1.84
N ALA A 204 8.01 36.21 2.03
CA ALA A 204 7.85 37.20 0.98
C ALA A 204 9.21 37.72 0.48
N MET A 205 10.16 38.00 1.37
CA MET A 205 11.50 38.47 0.99
C MET A 205 12.28 37.47 0.12
N ILE A 206 12.09 36.16 0.33
CA ILE A 206 12.73 35.12 -0.48
C ILE A 206 11.90 34.63 -1.68
N ASN A 207 10.79 35.31 -2.01
CA ASN A 207 9.84 34.92 -3.05
C ASN A 207 9.36 33.46 -2.90
N TYR A 208 8.93 33.08 -1.69
CA TYR A 208 8.42 31.74 -1.42
C TYR A 208 7.25 31.40 -2.37
N LYS A 209 7.43 30.37 -3.20
CA LYS A 209 6.34 29.78 -4.00
C LYS A 209 5.59 28.75 -3.17
N LYS A 210 4.26 28.90 -3.12
CA LYS A 210 3.37 27.92 -2.47
C LYS A 210 3.56 26.56 -3.13
N ARG A 211 3.82 25.55 -2.31
CA ARG A 211 4.14 24.20 -2.78
C ARG A 211 2.92 23.43 -3.28
N VAL A 212 1.74 23.70 -2.72
CA VAL A 212 0.49 23.00 -3.01
C VAL A 212 -0.60 23.99 -3.37
N ASN A 213 -1.23 23.76 -4.53
CA ASN A 213 -2.41 24.50 -4.95
C ASN A 213 -3.65 23.71 -4.51
N HIS A 214 -4.51 24.36 -3.74
CA HIS A 214 -5.81 23.84 -3.35
C HIS A 214 -6.88 24.59 -4.14
N ASP A 215 -8.10 24.04 -4.16
CA ASP A 215 -9.29 24.70 -4.68
C ASP A 215 -9.19 24.96 -6.19
N VAL A 216 -8.62 23.99 -6.92
CA VAL A 216 -8.35 24.08 -8.36
C VAL A 216 -9.60 23.78 -9.18
N LEU A 217 -10.34 22.74 -8.79
CA LEU A 217 -11.56 22.30 -9.46
C LEU A 217 -12.82 22.82 -8.76
N ILE A 218 -12.79 22.88 -7.42
CA ILE A 218 -13.91 23.37 -6.61
C ILE A 218 -13.43 24.49 -5.69
N GLY A 219 -14.10 25.64 -5.77
CA GLY A 219 -13.73 26.82 -4.98
C GLY A 219 -13.87 26.61 -3.48
N ARG A 220 -12.89 27.13 -2.71
CA ARG A 220 -12.81 27.03 -1.24
C ARG A 220 -14.12 27.37 -0.54
N GLU A 221 -14.54 28.61 -0.76
CA GLU A 221 -15.91 29.05 -1.07
C GLU A 221 -17.05 28.07 -0.76
N GLU A 222 -17.57 27.61 -1.89
CA GLU A 222 -18.65 26.67 -2.07
C GLU A 222 -18.43 25.35 -1.34
N TYR A 223 -17.20 24.82 -1.34
CA TYR A 223 -16.89 23.58 -0.61
C TYR A 223 -17.10 23.73 0.89
N GLN A 224 -16.53 24.77 1.50
CA GLN A 224 -16.63 24.96 2.95
C GLN A 224 -18.06 25.20 3.40
N ASP A 225 -18.84 25.93 2.60
CA ASP A 225 -20.25 26.22 2.91
C ASP A 225 -21.10 24.95 2.86
N LEU A 226 -20.99 24.16 1.79
CA LEU A 226 -21.70 22.87 1.70
C LEU A 226 -21.18 21.87 2.74
N TYR A 227 -19.87 21.82 2.99
CA TYR A 227 -19.28 20.92 3.98
C TYR A 227 -19.82 21.20 5.39
N LEU A 228 -20.03 22.47 5.78
CA LEU A 228 -20.62 22.79 7.07
C LEU A 228 -22.04 22.22 7.21
N VAL A 229 -22.83 22.33 6.14
CA VAL A 229 -24.19 21.76 6.07
C VAL A 229 -24.14 20.23 6.17
N MET A 230 -23.35 19.58 5.31
CA MET A 230 -23.21 18.12 5.28
C MET A 230 -22.67 17.55 6.59
N ARG A 231 -21.67 18.23 7.18
CA ARG A 231 -21.14 17.86 8.49
C ARG A 231 -22.21 17.93 9.56
N GLU A 232 -23.04 18.97 9.59
CA GLU A 232 -24.10 19.09 10.59
C GLU A 232 -25.17 18.01 10.42
N ARG A 233 -25.54 17.67 9.18
CA ARG A 233 -26.50 16.61 8.85
C ARG A 233 -26.00 15.22 9.24
N HIS A 234 -24.74 14.92 8.98
CA HIS A 234 -24.17 13.57 9.13
C HIS A 234 -23.29 13.37 10.37
N LYS A 235 -23.08 14.39 11.22
CA LYS A 235 -22.26 14.25 12.46
C LYS A 235 -22.74 13.15 13.40
N GLY A 236 -24.03 12.81 13.36
CA GLY A 236 -24.62 11.75 14.19
C GLY A 236 -23.99 10.38 13.93
N LEU A 237 -23.45 10.16 12.73
CA LEU A 237 -22.79 8.91 12.32
C LEU A 237 -21.56 8.56 13.19
N VAL A 238 -20.94 9.56 13.82
CA VAL A 238 -19.86 9.34 14.80
C VAL A 238 -20.36 8.56 16.01
N GLY A 239 -21.58 8.83 16.48
CA GLY A 239 -22.16 8.16 17.65
C GLY A 239 -22.68 6.76 17.36
N THR A 240 -22.92 6.42 16.09
CA THR A 240 -23.44 5.13 15.64
C THR A 240 -22.39 4.28 14.92
N TRP A 241 -21.12 4.66 15.00
CA TRP A 241 -20.01 4.00 14.31
C TRP A 241 -19.82 2.54 14.76
N GLN A 242 -19.68 1.62 13.80
CA GLN A 242 -19.60 0.18 14.06
C GLN A 242 -18.22 -0.43 13.76
N GLU A 243 -17.29 0.33 13.19
CA GLU A 243 -15.94 -0.16 12.88
C GLU A 243 -14.98 0.10 14.05
N VAL A 244 -13.89 -0.66 14.10
CA VAL A 244 -12.83 -0.51 15.13
C VAL A 244 -11.94 0.72 14.92
N THR A 245 -12.07 1.40 13.79
CA THR A 245 -11.28 2.57 13.40
C THR A 245 -11.84 3.86 14.00
N ASP A 246 -11.03 4.92 14.04
CA ASP A 246 -11.44 6.21 14.62
C ASP A 246 -12.58 6.88 13.83
N PRO A 247 -13.80 7.02 14.40
CA PRO A 247 -14.93 7.62 13.71
C PRO A 247 -14.70 9.09 13.36
N LEU A 248 -13.95 9.84 14.17
CA LEU A 248 -13.68 11.26 13.89
C LEU A 248 -12.77 11.42 12.67
N LYS A 249 -11.98 10.41 12.33
CA LYS A 249 -11.20 10.42 11.10
C LYS A 249 -12.07 10.05 9.90
N HIS A 250 -12.69 8.88 9.94
CA HIS A 250 -13.35 8.30 8.76
C HIS A 250 -14.68 8.98 8.40
N VAL A 251 -15.50 9.35 9.39
CA VAL A 251 -16.80 10.00 9.12
C VAL A 251 -16.61 11.36 8.46
N PHE A 252 -15.70 12.20 8.98
CA PHE A 252 -15.45 13.52 8.39
C PHE A 252 -14.66 13.46 7.08
N GLU A 253 -13.89 12.39 6.85
CA GLU A 253 -13.26 12.10 5.56
C GLU A 253 -14.32 11.85 4.48
N ASP A 254 -15.24 10.91 4.70
CA ASP A 254 -16.25 10.57 3.69
C ASP A 254 -17.31 11.68 3.52
N ILE A 255 -17.66 12.44 4.57
CA ILE A 255 -18.47 13.66 4.42
C ILE A 255 -17.78 14.66 3.50
N GLY A 256 -16.47 14.84 3.64
CA GLY A 256 -15.69 15.73 2.78
C GLY A 256 -15.62 15.25 1.34
N ILE A 257 -15.41 13.95 1.12
CA ILE A 257 -15.39 13.34 -0.22
C ILE A 257 -16.77 13.46 -0.89
N ALA A 258 -17.86 13.15 -0.16
CA ALA A 258 -19.22 13.29 -0.67
C ALA A 258 -19.53 14.75 -1.05
N THR A 259 -19.20 15.70 -0.17
CA THR A 259 -19.37 17.15 -0.43
C THR A 259 -18.64 17.56 -1.71
N TYR A 260 -17.39 17.10 -1.87
CA TYR A 260 -16.59 17.39 -3.06
C TYR A 260 -17.23 16.80 -4.32
N LEU A 261 -17.66 15.54 -4.29
CA LEU A 261 -18.32 14.87 -5.42
C LEU A 261 -19.61 15.57 -5.83
N MET A 262 -20.46 15.97 -4.88
CA MET A 262 -21.71 16.69 -5.16
C MET A 262 -21.46 17.99 -5.92
N LEU A 263 -20.46 18.77 -5.50
CA LEU A 263 -20.08 20.02 -6.18
C LEU A 263 -19.40 19.75 -7.52
N LEU A 264 -18.54 18.74 -7.58
CA LEU A 264 -17.87 18.33 -8.81
C LEU A 264 -18.90 17.90 -9.87
N TRP A 265 -19.88 17.09 -9.50
CA TRP A 265 -20.96 16.67 -10.40
C TRP A 265 -21.84 17.84 -10.82
N LYS A 266 -22.23 18.72 -9.88
CA LYS A 266 -22.93 19.97 -10.20
C LYS A 266 -22.18 20.74 -11.28
N HIS A 267 -20.88 20.98 -11.12
CA HIS A 267 -20.07 21.73 -12.10
C HIS A 267 -19.83 20.97 -13.41
N THR A 268 -19.72 19.64 -13.35
CA THR A 268 -19.47 18.79 -14.52
C THR A 268 -20.70 18.72 -15.42
N PHE A 269 -21.88 18.50 -14.84
CA PHE A 269 -23.09 18.19 -15.59
C PHE A 269 -24.04 19.38 -15.80
N SER A 270 -23.78 20.54 -15.19
CA SER A 270 -24.57 21.77 -15.44
C SER A 270 -24.41 22.35 -16.87
N ARG A 271 -23.44 21.88 -17.66
CA ARG A 271 -23.13 22.42 -19.00
C ARG A 271 -23.67 21.57 -20.17
N SER A 272 -24.54 20.58 -19.92
CA SER A 272 -25.08 19.75 -21.00
C SER A 272 -26.08 20.52 -21.88
N PRO A 273 -26.02 20.43 -23.23
CA PRO A 273 -26.90 21.19 -24.16
C PRO A 273 -28.38 20.82 -24.11
N THR A 274 -28.73 19.74 -23.43
CA THR A 274 -30.13 19.29 -23.24
C THR A 274 -30.47 19.40 -21.76
N PRO A 275 -31.30 20.38 -21.35
CA PRO A 275 -31.90 20.35 -20.04
C PRO A 275 -32.79 19.09 -19.96
N PRO A 276 -32.66 18.24 -18.93
CA PRO A 276 -33.80 17.44 -18.52
C PRO A 276 -34.94 18.42 -18.25
N SER A 277 -36.13 18.16 -18.77
CA SER A 277 -37.32 18.92 -18.40
C SER A 277 -37.44 18.92 -16.87
N LEU A 278 -37.15 20.06 -16.25
CA LEU A 278 -37.32 20.25 -14.82
C LEU A 278 -38.81 20.01 -14.51
N PRO A 279 -39.16 19.07 -13.64
CA PRO A 279 -40.52 19.03 -13.11
C PRO A 279 -40.74 20.33 -12.33
N ASP A 280 -41.84 21.03 -12.62
CA ASP A 280 -42.34 22.13 -11.79
C ASP A 280 -42.65 21.58 -10.39
N ILE A 281 -41.68 21.70 -9.48
CA ILE A 281 -41.85 21.39 -8.07
C ILE A 281 -41.82 22.70 -7.31
N ASP A 282 -42.95 22.99 -6.68
CA ASP A 282 -43.19 24.10 -5.78
C ASP A 282 -42.18 24.05 -4.61
N THR A 283 -41.13 24.88 -4.68
CA THR A 283 -39.97 24.82 -3.79
C THR A 283 -40.16 25.72 -2.58
N GLN A 284 -40.97 25.27 -1.63
CA GLN A 284 -40.83 25.68 -0.23
C GLN A 284 -40.52 24.44 0.62
N GLY A 285 -39.22 24.14 0.80
CA GLY A 285 -38.74 23.17 1.79
C GLY A 285 -37.79 22.06 1.33
N SER A 286 -37.44 21.96 0.04
CA SER A 286 -36.47 20.95 -0.46
C SER A 286 -35.04 21.48 -0.49
N GLU A 287 -34.08 20.68 -0.02
CA GLU A 287 -32.65 21.01 -0.09
C GLU A 287 -32.20 21.28 -1.55
N PRO A 288 -31.36 22.31 -1.78
CA PRO A 288 -31.07 22.79 -3.14
C PRO A 288 -30.37 21.76 -4.03
N TRP A 289 -29.56 20.85 -3.45
CA TRP A 289 -28.81 19.85 -4.20
C TRP A 289 -29.62 18.70 -4.76
N HIS A 290 -30.86 18.49 -4.30
CA HIS A 290 -31.76 17.51 -4.93
C HIS A 290 -32.13 17.88 -6.38
N SER A 291 -31.99 19.16 -6.74
CA SER A 291 -32.21 19.66 -8.10
C SER A 291 -30.92 19.71 -8.95
N TRP A 292 -29.77 19.39 -8.38
CA TRP A 292 -28.49 19.47 -9.10
C TRP A 292 -28.37 18.33 -10.13
N PRO A 293 -27.70 18.58 -11.26
CA PRO A 293 -27.46 17.54 -12.24
C PRO A 293 -26.50 16.48 -11.68
N GLN A 294 -26.81 15.21 -11.94
CA GLN A 294 -26.09 14.04 -11.43
C GLN A 294 -25.45 13.26 -12.58
N PRO A 295 -24.49 12.36 -12.31
CA PRO A 295 -23.98 11.44 -13.33
C PRO A 295 -25.12 10.64 -13.98
N PRO A 296 -25.20 10.56 -15.32
CA PRO A 296 -26.33 9.94 -16.02
C PRO A 296 -26.49 8.45 -15.71
N GLY A 297 -25.40 7.74 -15.43
CA GLY A 297 -25.42 6.34 -15.01
C GLY A 297 -25.39 6.13 -13.49
N GLY A 298 -25.53 7.19 -12.68
CA GLY A 298 -25.29 7.13 -11.23
C GLY A 298 -23.80 7.00 -10.88
N PHE A 299 -23.50 6.75 -9.60
CA PHE A 299 -22.12 6.53 -9.14
C PHE A 299 -21.83 5.04 -8.85
N LEU A 300 -20.55 4.68 -8.91
CA LEU A 300 -20.04 3.37 -8.47
C LEU A 300 -18.81 3.58 -7.58
N ASP A 301 -18.92 3.19 -6.31
CA ASP A 301 -17.85 3.25 -5.30
C ASP A 301 -17.12 1.90 -5.23
N LEU A 302 -15.92 1.83 -5.84
CA LEU A 302 -15.09 0.64 -5.95
C LEU A 302 -14.25 0.44 -4.70
N GLY A 303 -14.39 -0.73 -4.06
CA GLY A 303 -13.71 -1.00 -2.79
C GLY A 303 -14.31 -0.17 -1.65
N CYS A 304 -15.64 0.00 -1.65
CA CYS A 304 -16.34 0.93 -0.77
C CYS A 304 -16.18 0.65 0.75
N GLY A 305 -15.57 -0.49 1.13
CA GLY A 305 -15.20 -0.77 2.50
C GLY A 305 -16.40 -0.75 3.43
N ASN A 306 -16.36 0.14 4.41
CA ASN A 306 -17.43 0.32 5.39
C ASN A 306 -18.76 0.82 4.79
N GLY A 307 -18.80 1.22 3.51
CA GLY A 307 -19.99 1.66 2.78
C GLY A 307 -20.49 3.07 3.14
N LEU A 308 -19.74 3.83 3.94
CA LEU A 308 -20.17 5.13 4.48
C LEU A 308 -20.31 6.20 3.40
N LEU A 309 -19.36 6.28 2.46
CA LEU A 309 -19.45 7.22 1.33
C LEU A 309 -20.70 6.94 0.48
N THR A 310 -20.93 5.67 0.15
CA THR A 310 -22.15 5.22 -0.55
C THR A 310 -23.40 5.57 0.25
N HIS A 311 -23.39 5.40 1.57
CA HIS A 311 -24.49 5.77 2.45
C HIS A 311 -24.82 7.27 2.38
N ILE A 312 -23.81 8.14 2.53
CA ILE A 312 -23.99 9.60 2.52
C ILE A 312 -24.57 10.06 1.18
N LEU A 313 -23.99 9.60 0.06
CA LEU A 313 -24.46 9.98 -1.28
C LEU A 313 -25.90 9.52 -1.52
N THR A 314 -26.23 8.28 -1.14
CA THR A 314 -27.59 7.74 -1.26
C THR A 314 -28.59 8.50 -0.39
N ALA A 315 -28.20 8.88 0.83
CA ALA A 315 -29.05 9.64 1.76
C ALA A 315 -29.35 11.06 1.25
N GLU A 316 -28.45 11.65 0.47
CA GLU A 316 -28.60 12.99 -0.12
C GLU A 316 -29.16 12.94 -1.56
N GLY A 317 -29.75 11.81 -1.97
CA GLY A 317 -30.53 11.69 -3.21
C GLY A 317 -29.73 11.32 -4.46
N TYR A 318 -28.48 10.89 -4.33
CA TYR A 318 -27.67 10.41 -5.44
C TYR A 318 -27.85 8.91 -5.64
N GLN A 319 -28.10 8.50 -6.88
CA GLN A 319 -28.29 7.09 -7.23
C GLN A 319 -26.93 6.44 -7.56
N GLY A 320 -26.67 5.25 -7.01
CA GLY A 320 -25.43 4.53 -7.27
C GLY A 320 -25.27 3.30 -6.40
N TYR A 321 -24.12 2.65 -6.56
CA TYR A 321 -23.78 1.42 -5.84
C TYR A 321 -22.39 1.50 -5.20
N GLY A 322 -22.22 0.81 -4.09
CA GLY A 322 -20.90 0.55 -3.49
C GLY A 322 -20.60 -0.93 -3.52
N ILE A 323 -19.43 -1.32 -4.05
CA ILE A 323 -19.01 -2.72 -4.16
C ILE A 323 -17.76 -3.00 -3.34
N ASP A 324 -17.73 -4.15 -2.67
CA ASP A 324 -16.58 -4.66 -1.92
C ASP A 324 -16.54 -6.20 -2.01
N LEU A 325 -15.37 -6.79 -1.85
CA LEU A 325 -15.14 -8.25 -1.86
C LEU A 325 -15.93 -8.98 -0.76
N ARG A 326 -16.30 -8.26 0.31
CA ARG A 326 -17.13 -8.79 1.40
C ARG A 326 -17.95 -7.70 2.08
N ALA A 327 -19.10 -8.07 2.63
CA ALA A 327 -19.88 -7.18 3.47
C ALA A 327 -19.10 -6.82 4.74
N ARG A 328 -19.18 -5.55 5.17
CA ARG A 328 -18.57 -5.08 6.43
C ARG A 328 -19.59 -4.96 7.55
N THR A 329 -19.11 -4.87 8.78
CA THR A 329 -19.94 -4.80 10.00
C THR A 329 -20.95 -3.65 9.94
N SER A 330 -20.54 -2.49 9.39
CA SER A 330 -21.40 -1.33 9.26
C SER A 330 -22.60 -1.53 8.33
N TRP A 331 -22.52 -2.44 7.35
CA TRP A 331 -23.53 -2.55 6.29
C TRP A 331 -24.92 -2.91 6.84
N ALA A 332 -24.99 -3.83 7.80
CA ALA A 332 -26.25 -4.26 8.42
C ALA A 332 -26.96 -3.15 9.23
N HIS A 333 -26.25 -2.07 9.55
CA HIS A 333 -26.74 -0.97 10.38
C HIS A 333 -27.22 0.24 9.56
N TYR A 334 -26.95 0.27 8.26
CA TYR A 334 -27.48 1.32 7.39
C TYR A 334 -28.97 1.09 7.07
N PRO A 335 -29.71 2.14 6.68
CA PRO A 335 -31.10 2.01 6.24
C PRO A 335 -31.26 1.03 5.06
N PRO A 336 -32.45 0.43 4.88
CA PRO A 336 -32.71 -0.52 3.78
C PRO A 336 -32.36 0.01 2.38
N SER A 337 -32.55 1.30 2.14
CA SER A 337 -32.17 1.95 0.88
C SER A 337 -30.66 1.88 0.61
N THR A 338 -29.84 2.10 1.62
CA THR A 338 -28.37 1.98 1.52
C THR A 338 -27.94 0.52 1.44
N GLN A 339 -28.55 -0.38 2.21
CA GLN A 339 -28.25 -1.82 2.10
C GLN A 339 -28.53 -2.33 0.68
N ALA A 340 -29.60 -1.83 0.04
CA ALA A 340 -29.93 -2.15 -1.34
C ALA A 340 -28.93 -1.55 -2.37
N ALA A 341 -28.13 -0.54 -2.00
CA ALA A 341 -27.09 0.05 -2.84
C ALA A 341 -25.70 -0.60 -2.63
N LEU A 342 -25.52 -1.40 -1.57
CA LEU A 342 -24.26 -2.10 -1.29
C LEU A 342 -24.27 -3.51 -1.88
N ARG A 343 -23.16 -3.94 -2.49
CA ARG A 343 -23.04 -5.25 -3.14
C ARG A 343 -21.74 -5.95 -2.77
N VAL A 344 -21.85 -7.21 -2.38
CA VAL A 344 -20.69 -8.09 -2.25
C VAL A 344 -20.37 -8.65 -3.62
N HIS A 345 -19.24 -8.23 -4.20
CA HIS A 345 -18.80 -8.72 -5.50
C HIS A 345 -17.28 -8.93 -5.50
N ALA A 346 -16.87 -10.16 -5.81
CA ALA A 346 -15.48 -10.46 -6.13
C ALA A 346 -15.25 -10.18 -7.62
N PHE A 347 -14.72 -9.00 -7.87
CA PHE A 347 -14.49 -8.45 -9.20
C PHE A 347 -13.06 -8.75 -9.67
N ASP A 348 -12.91 -9.34 -10.86
CA ASP A 348 -11.64 -9.51 -11.55
C ASP A 348 -11.58 -8.53 -12.73
N PRO A 349 -10.80 -7.44 -12.63
CA PRO A 349 -10.71 -6.41 -13.66
C PRO A 349 -10.20 -6.93 -15.02
N THR A 350 -9.50 -8.07 -15.07
CA THR A 350 -8.99 -8.64 -16.32
C THR A 350 -10.05 -9.45 -17.06
N VAL A 351 -10.94 -10.12 -16.33
CA VAL A 351 -11.99 -10.98 -16.88
C VAL A 351 -13.28 -10.21 -17.07
N ASP A 352 -13.73 -9.48 -16.05
CA ASP A 352 -15.03 -8.81 -16.04
C ASP A 352 -15.07 -7.61 -16.97
N ALA A 353 -13.93 -6.96 -17.19
CA ALA A 353 -13.85 -5.86 -18.13
C ALA A 353 -13.99 -6.38 -19.59
N SER A 354 -13.54 -7.61 -19.87
CA SER A 354 -13.63 -8.24 -21.20
C SER A 354 -15.04 -8.74 -21.59
N LYS A 355 -16.01 -8.71 -20.67
CA LYS A 355 -17.38 -9.15 -20.91
C LYS A 355 -18.10 -8.29 -21.97
N SER A 356 -18.91 -8.94 -22.81
CA SER A 356 -19.72 -8.29 -23.83
C SER A 356 -20.74 -7.30 -23.22
N ASP A 357 -21.20 -6.30 -24.00
CA ASP A 357 -22.19 -5.31 -23.51
C ASP A 357 -23.50 -5.93 -22.98
N THR A 358 -23.82 -7.16 -23.38
CA THR A 358 -24.98 -7.94 -22.89
C THR A 358 -24.74 -8.66 -21.56
N GLU A 359 -23.49 -8.76 -21.11
CA GLU A 359 -23.06 -9.50 -19.91
C GLU A 359 -22.42 -8.59 -18.84
N LYS A 360 -22.33 -7.27 -19.08
CA LYS A 360 -21.82 -6.32 -18.10
C LYS A 360 -22.73 -6.28 -16.86
N ASP A 361 -22.11 -6.30 -15.68
CA ASP A 361 -22.85 -6.26 -14.42
C ASP A 361 -23.73 -5.01 -14.31
N GLU A 362 -24.80 -5.09 -13.52
CA GLU A 362 -25.84 -4.05 -13.33
C GLU A 362 -25.28 -2.63 -13.10
N TYR A 363 -24.08 -2.52 -12.53
CA TYR A 363 -23.44 -1.26 -12.14
C TYR A 363 -22.26 -0.82 -13.04
N PHE A 364 -21.77 -1.61 -14.00
CA PHE A 364 -20.75 -1.18 -14.98
C PHE A 364 -21.37 -0.70 -16.29
N LYS A 365 -22.33 0.22 -16.19
CA LYS A 365 -23.10 0.73 -17.32
C LYS A 365 -22.56 2.06 -17.88
N PRO A 366 -22.80 2.36 -19.16
CA PRO A 366 -22.46 3.66 -19.75
C PRO A 366 -23.00 4.83 -18.93
N GLY A 367 -22.16 5.88 -18.81
CA GLY A 367 -22.50 7.10 -18.08
C GLY A 367 -22.33 7.03 -16.55
N VAL A 368 -21.93 5.89 -15.98
CA VAL A 368 -21.60 5.78 -14.55
C VAL A 368 -20.43 6.69 -14.17
N TRP A 369 -20.38 7.18 -12.93
CA TRP A 369 -19.22 7.86 -12.37
C TRP A 369 -18.49 6.94 -11.40
N ILE A 370 -17.22 6.60 -11.67
CA ILE A 370 -16.46 5.66 -10.85
C ILE A 370 -15.70 6.41 -9.73
N ILE A 371 -15.80 5.92 -8.50
CA ILE A 371 -15.08 6.43 -7.33
C ILE A 371 -14.14 5.33 -6.86
N GLY A 372 -12.85 5.66 -6.72
CA GLY A 372 -11.86 4.82 -6.06
C GLY A 372 -11.36 5.50 -4.81
N ASN A 373 -11.99 5.22 -3.66
CA ASN A 373 -11.59 5.72 -2.35
C ASN A 373 -11.17 4.54 -1.47
N HIS A 374 -9.92 4.46 -1.04
CA HIS A 374 -9.37 3.25 -0.41
C HIS A 374 -9.57 1.97 -1.25
N ALA A 375 -9.52 2.13 -2.58
CA ALA A 375 -9.72 1.04 -3.53
C ALA A 375 -8.56 0.04 -3.59
N ASP A 376 -7.46 0.27 -2.84
CA ASP A 376 -6.29 -0.61 -2.73
C ASP A 376 -5.81 -1.15 -4.08
N GLU A 377 -5.88 -2.46 -4.31
CA GLU A 377 -5.43 -3.13 -5.55
C GLU A 377 -6.23 -2.68 -6.78
N LEU A 378 -7.42 -2.10 -6.60
CA LEU A 378 -8.26 -1.57 -7.69
C LEU A 378 -7.91 -0.14 -8.11
N THR A 379 -7.06 0.56 -7.36
CA THR A 379 -6.65 1.95 -7.66
C THR A 379 -6.18 2.16 -9.12
N PRO A 380 -5.25 1.34 -9.67
CA PRO A 380 -4.83 1.50 -11.07
C PRO A 380 -5.91 1.10 -12.08
N TRP A 381 -6.89 0.30 -11.68
CA TRP A 381 -7.99 -0.14 -12.54
C TRP A 381 -9.07 0.92 -12.74
N VAL A 382 -9.17 1.93 -11.86
CA VAL A 382 -10.19 2.98 -11.94
C VAL A 382 -10.27 3.65 -13.33
N PRO A 383 -9.18 4.23 -13.91
CA PRO A 383 -9.23 4.85 -15.24
C PRO A 383 -9.48 3.84 -16.36
N VAL A 384 -8.99 2.60 -16.21
CA VAL A 384 -9.15 1.50 -17.18
C VAL A 384 -10.63 1.14 -17.31
N LEU A 385 -11.27 0.84 -16.18
CA LEU A 385 -12.69 0.50 -16.12
C LEU A 385 -13.57 1.67 -16.55
N ALA A 386 -13.22 2.89 -16.15
CA ALA A 386 -13.94 4.09 -16.55
C ALA A 386 -13.96 4.26 -18.07
N THR A 387 -12.85 3.94 -18.76
CA THR A 387 -12.82 3.91 -20.22
C THR A 387 -13.66 2.78 -20.79
N GLN A 388 -13.51 1.58 -20.28
CA GLN A 388 -14.14 0.38 -20.81
C GLN A 388 -15.67 0.34 -20.69
N CYS A 389 -16.22 0.83 -19.58
CA CYS A 389 -17.66 0.88 -19.39
C CYS A 389 -18.29 2.14 -19.99
N GLY A 390 -17.51 3.05 -20.59
CA GLY A 390 -18.02 4.32 -21.08
C GLY A 390 -18.51 5.22 -19.95
N ALA A 391 -17.77 5.29 -18.84
CA ALA A 391 -18.10 6.15 -17.70
C ALA A 391 -18.19 7.63 -18.11
N SER A 392 -19.03 8.38 -17.39
CA SER A 392 -19.13 9.84 -17.51
C SER A 392 -17.97 10.57 -16.82
N GLY A 393 -17.24 9.88 -15.95
CA GLY A 393 -16.01 10.34 -15.32
C GLY A 393 -15.59 9.44 -14.16
N TYR A 394 -14.48 9.80 -13.51
CA TYR A 394 -14.04 9.13 -12.29
C TYR A 394 -13.30 10.08 -11.33
N LEU A 395 -13.26 9.67 -10.06
CA LEU A 395 -12.38 10.20 -9.02
C LEU A 395 -11.57 9.05 -8.41
N SER A 396 -10.24 9.13 -8.45
CA SER A 396 -9.35 8.19 -7.77
C SER A 396 -8.56 8.89 -6.67
N ILE A 397 -8.63 8.39 -5.44
CA ILE A 397 -7.93 8.91 -4.25
C ILE A 397 -6.88 7.86 -3.83
N PRO A 398 -5.65 7.89 -4.41
CA PRO A 398 -4.64 6.86 -4.19
C PRO A 398 -4.06 6.88 -2.77
N CYS A 399 -4.65 6.14 -1.84
CA CYS A 399 -4.18 6.07 -0.46
C CYS A 399 -3.11 4.97 -0.24
N CYS A 400 -3.03 3.94 -1.07
CA CYS A 400 -2.05 2.85 -1.02
C CYS A 400 -1.37 2.71 -2.40
N ALA A 401 -0.08 2.40 -2.44
CA ALA A 401 0.67 2.36 -3.70
C ALA A 401 0.64 0.95 -4.31
N TRP A 402 -0.33 0.71 -5.20
CA TRP A 402 -0.52 -0.54 -5.93
C TRP A 402 -0.36 -0.34 -7.45
N ALA A 403 0.40 -1.23 -8.08
CA ALA A 403 0.41 -1.49 -9.51
C ALA A 403 -0.60 -2.61 -9.85
N PHE A 404 -0.68 -3.01 -11.12
CA PHE A 404 -1.67 -3.98 -11.59
C PHE A 404 -1.48 -5.41 -11.03
N ASP A 405 -0.25 -5.83 -10.77
CA ASP A 405 0.13 -7.18 -10.34
C ASP A 405 0.71 -7.25 -8.91
N GLY A 406 0.73 -6.11 -8.19
CA GLY A 406 1.32 -6.03 -6.86
C GLY A 406 1.53 -4.62 -6.34
N ARG A 407 2.29 -4.49 -5.24
CA ARG A 407 2.63 -3.17 -4.68
C ARG A 407 3.57 -2.44 -5.62
N PHE A 408 3.29 -1.15 -5.83
CA PHE A 408 4.11 -0.28 -6.68
C PHE A 408 5.54 -0.18 -6.14
N VAL A 409 6.53 -0.48 -6.97
CA VAL A 409 7.96 -0.41 -6.62
C VAL A 409 8.64 0.74 -7.35
N ARG A 410 9.32 1.61 -6.58
CA ARG A 410 10.00 2.81 -7.09
C ARG A 410 11.15 2.54 -8.10
N SER A 411 11.64 1.31 -8.18
CA SER A 411 12.75 0.92 -9.06
C SER A 411 12.37 -0.38 -9.78
N GLY A 412 11.82 -0.26 -10.99
CA GLY A 412 11.33 -1.39 -11.78
C GLY A 412 10.46 -0.95 -12.95
N ALA A 413 9.86 -1.91 -13.64
CA ALA A 413 8.93 -1.67 -14.74
C ALA A 413 7.71 -0.83 -14.31
N ASP A 414 7.27 -0.94 -13.05
CA ASP A 414 6.16 -0.14 -12.50
C ASP A 414 6.44 1.36 -12.48
N CYS A 415 7.71 1.78 -12.46
CA CYS A 415 8.08 3.19 -12.59
C CYS A 415 8.17 3.67 -14.03
N ALA A 416 8.11 2.77 -15.02
CA ALA A 416 8.01 3.18 -16.40
C ALA A 416 6.64 3.85 -16.60
N LEU A 417 6.65 5.05 -17.15
CA LEU A 417 5.42 5.76 -17.46
C LEU A 417 4.79 5.18 -18.72
N TYR A 418 3.45 5.22 -18.76
CA TYR A 418 2.74 4.92 -20.00
C TYR A 418 3.12 5.96 -21.06
N PRO A 419 3.22 5.55 -22.35
CA PRO A 419 3.53 6.48 -23.43
C PRO A 419 2.57 7.68 -23.42
N LEU A 420 3.12 8.89 -23.31
CA LEU A 420 2.30 10.10 -23.34
C LEU A 420 1.75 10.30 -24.77
N PRO A 421 0.44 10.55 -24.94
CA PRO A 421 -0.13 10.84 -26.25
C PRO A 421 0.55 12.07 -26.87
N VAL A 422 0.86 12.03 -28.18
CA VAL A 422 1.40 13.19 -28.90
C VAL A 422 0.29 14.22 -29.06
N LEU A 423 0.41 15.37 -28.39
CA LEU A 423 -0.54 16.47 -28.51
C LEU A 423 -0.22 17.30 -29.76
N HIS A 424 -1.00 17.14 -30.83
CA HIS A 424 -0.96 18.07 -31.96
C HIS A 424 -1.70 19.36 -31.57
N SER A 425 -1.01 20.50 -31.60
CA SER A 425 -1.60 21.80 -31.30
C SER A 425 -2.61 22.20 -32.37
N SER A 426 -3.89 22.29 -31.98
CA SER A 426 -4.97 22.79 -32.82
C SER A 426 -5.04 24.32 -32.76
N GLY A 427 -4.45 24.98 -33.76
CA GLY A 427 -5.01 26.18 -34.39
C GLY A 427 -4.68 27.56 -33.81
N GLY A 428 -3.67 28.21 -34.39
CA GLY A 428 -3.69 29.66 -34.61
C GLY A 428 -3.84 29.94 -36.11
N LYS A 429 -5.00 30.44 -36.55
CA LYS A 429 -5.17 31.01 -37.90
C LYS A 429 -4.37 32.31 -37.98
N GLY A 430 -3.37 32.38 -38.85
CA GLY A 430 -2.67 33.64 -39.16
C GLY A 430 -1.38 33.46 -39.96
N ASP A 431 -1.54 33.62 -41.28
CA ASP A 431 -0.55 34.04 -42.28
C ASP A 431 0.67 33.17 -42.65
N GLU A 432 0.96 33.25 -43.95
CA GLU A 432 1.90 32.46 -44.74
C GLU A 432 3.36 32.58 -44.28
N GLY A 433 4.05 31.44 -44.18
CA GLY A 433 5.50 31.36 -44.03
C GLY A 433 5.98 29.92 -43.98
N GLU A 434 6.66 29.47 -45.04
CA GLU A 434 7.32 28.17 -45.12
C GLU A 434 8.33 28.01 -43.97
N GLY A 435 7.99 27.16 -43.00
CA GLY A 435 8.88 26.72 -41.92
C GLY A 435 8.27 25.50 -41.25
N GLY A 436 8.91 24.33 -41.41
CA GLY A 436 8.44 23.07 -40.86
C GLY A 436 8.22 23.15 -39.35
N ILE A 437 7.01 22.85 -38.91
CA ILE A 437 6.67 22.69 -37.50
C ILE A 437 6.96 21.23 -37.14
N GLU A 438 8.12 20.98 -36.52
CA GLU A 438 8.37 19.73 -35.81
C GLU A 438 7.48 19.71 -34.55
N GLY A 439 6.58 18.72 -34.47
CA GLY A 439 5.75 18.49 -33.29
C GLY A 439 6.61 18.02 -32.11
N GLY A 440 6.73 18.85 -31.07
CA GLY A 440 7.48 18.53 -29.87
C GLY A 440 6.75 17.50 -28.99
N GLN A 441 7.46 16.41 -28.67
CA GLN A 441 7.02 15.41 -27.70
C GLN A 441 7.10 16.03 -26.29
N GLN A 442 5.98 16.12 -25.56
CA GLN A 442 5.99 16.67 -24.20
C GLN A 442 6.91 15.83 -23.30
N SER A 443 7.87 16.47 -22.64
CA SER A 443 8.77 15.77 -21.72
C SER A 443 8.02 15.29 -20.47
N VAL A 444 8.52 14.20 -19.87
CA VAL A 444 7.95 13.64 -18.62
C VAL A 444 8.01 14.68 -17.49
N GLU A 445 9.05 15.50 -17.47
CA GLU A 445 9.23 16.59 -16.52
C GLU A 445 8.14 17.66 -16.67
N GLU A 446 7.86 18.11 -17.89
CA GLU A 446 6.79 19.07 -18.17
C GLU A 446 5.42 18.51 -17.78
N PHE A 447 5.13 17.24 -18.09
CA PHE A 447 3.89 16.59 -17.67
C PHE A 447 3.78 16.55 -16.14
N ALA A 448 4.82 16.12 -15.43
CA ALA A 448 4.81 16.04 -13.98
C ALA A 448 4.63 17.42 -13.31
N GLU A 449 5.11 18.50 -13.94
CA GLU A 449 4.89 19.87 -13.47
C GLU A 449 3.41 20.28 -13.56
N THR A 450 2.68 19.86 -14.62
CA THR A 450 1.24 20.16 -14.75
C THR A 450 0.39 19.56 -13.63
N LEU A 451 0.84 18.46 -13.02
CA LEU A 451 0.10 17.74 -11.97
C LEU A 451 0.13 18.45 -10.60
N ASN A 452 0.91 19.55 -10.46
CA ASN A 452 0.96 20.38 -9.24
C ASN A 452 1.25 19.59 -7.94
N LEU A 453 2.21 18.66 -7.99
CA LEU A 453 2.39 17.58 -7.00
C LEU A 453 2.92 17.96 -5.61
N GLY A 454 3.24 19.23 -5.31
CA GLY A 454 3.81 19.60 -4.01
C GLY A 454 5.32 19.88 -4.00
N GLY A 455 5.83 20.25 -2.83
CA GLY A 455 7.22 20.67 -2.62
C GLY A 455 8.27 19.58 -2.50
N ASP A 456 7.88 18.30 -2.55
CA ASP A 456 8.80 17.17 -2.63
C ASP A 456 9.25 16.89 -4.08
N GLY A 457 8.67 17.61 -5.04
CA GLY A 457 8.88 17.41 -6.48
C GLY A 457 8.59 15.98 -6.92
N THR A 458 9.22 15.58 -8.02
CA THR A 458 9.21 14.21 -8.57
C THR A 458 9.99 13.20 -7.72
N LYS A 459 10.55 13.59 -6.56
CA LYS A 459 11.55 12.76 -5.86
C LYS A 459 10.99 11.79 -4.82
N SER A 460 9.76 11.98 -4.32
CA SER A 460 9.16 11.08 -3.34
C SER A 460 8.56 9.83 -4.01
N SER A 461 8.56 8.69 -3.31
CA SER A 461 7.94 7.45 -3.82
C SER A 461 6.45 7.63 -4.12
N TYR A 462 5.76 8.46 -3.34
CA TYR A 462 4.35 8.74 -3.52
C TYR A 462 4.10 9.73 -4.67
N SER A 463 5.01 10.67 -4.92
CA SER A 463 4.97 11.53 -6.12
C SER A 463 5.12 10.69 -7.39
N GLN A 464 6.07 9.75 -7.42
CA GLN A 464 6.27 8.86 -8.57
C GLN A 464 5.02 8.00 -8.84
N TYR A 465 4.41 7.46 -7.79
CA TYR A 465 3.16 6.72 -7.93
C TYR A 465 2.02 7.56 -8.54
N ARG A 466 1.88 8.82 -8.11
CA ARG A 466 0.88 9.75 -8.66
C ARG A 466 1.14 10.09 -10.13
N ILE A 467 2.40 10.31 -10.51
CA ILE A 467 2.78 10.54 -11.91
C ILE A 467 2.46 9.32 -12.76
N TRP A 468 2.76 8.12 -12.26
CA TRP A 468 2.44 6.87 -12.93
C TRP A 468 0.93 6.72 -13.16
N LEU A 469 0.10 6.87 -12.11
CA LEU A 469 -1.36 6.81 -12.24
C LEU A 469 -1.94 7.89 -13.18
N ALA A 470 -1.36 9.10 -13.16
CA ALA A 470 -1.74 10.17 -14.07
C ALA A 470 -1.37 9.83 -15.53
N SER A 471 -0.18 9.25 -15.77
CA SER A 471 0.22 8.80 -17.11
C SER A 471 -0.69 7.68 -17.62
N LEU A 472 -1.06 6.73 -16.75
CA LEU A 472 -2.04 5.68 -17.05
C LEU A 472 -3.40 6.27 -17.41
N SER A 473 -3.85 7.28 -16.67
CA SER A 473 -5.11 7.97 -16.92
C SER A 473 -5.15 8.65 -18.29
N LEU A 474 -4.06 9.36 -18.66
CA LEU A 474 -3.90 9.93 -20.01
C LEU A 474 -3.91 8.85 -21.08
N TYR A 475 -3.20 7.75 -20.86
CA TYR A 475 -3.11 6.65 -21.80
C TYR A 475 -4.47 5.98 -22.03
N CYS A 476 -5.31 5.90 -20.99
CA CYS A 476 -6.71 5.48 -21.05
C CYS A 476 -7.65 6.50 -21.72
N GLY A 477 -7.14 7.65 -22.18
CA GLY A 477 -7.89 8.66 -22.93
C GLY A 477 -8.61 9.72 -22.13
N TRP A 478 -8.20 9.95 -20.88
CA TRP A 478 -8.78 10.99 -20.01
C TRP A 478 -7.91 12.24 -19.95
N GLU A 479 -8.53 13.41 -19.96
CA GLU A 479 -7.87 14.63 -19.47
C GLU A 479 -7.65 14.50 -17.96
N VAL A 480 -6.41 14.63 -17.52
CA VAL A 480 -6.04 14.43 -16.12
C VAL A 480 -6.07 15.74 -15.37
N GLU A 481 -6.98 15.83 -14.40
CA GLU A 481 -7.07 16.93 -13.46
C GLU A 481 -6.75 16.43 -12.05
N THR A 482 -6.21 17.31 -11.20
CA THR A 482 -5.73 16.95 -9.87
C THR A 482 -6.26 17.93 -8.83
N GLU A 483 -6.61 17.43 -7.64
CA GLU A 483 -7.11 18.26 -6.54
C GLU A 483 -6.56 17.78 -5.20
N VAL A 484 -6.20 18.73 -4.33
CA VAL A 484 -5.85 18.42 -2.94
C VAL A 484 -7.09 18.61 -2.06
N LEU A 485 -7.78 17.50 -1.83
CA LEU A 485 -9.05 17.43 -1.10
C LEU A 485 -8.92 17.96 0.33
N ARG A 486 -9.94 18.69 0.77
CA ARG A 486 -10.04 19.25 2.12
C ARG A 486 -10.63 18.24 3.12
N ILE A 487 -9.94 17.10 3.25
CA ILE A 487 -10.30 15.97 4.12
C ILE A 487 -9.21 15.73 5.18
N PRO A 488 -9.53 15.13 6.34
CA PRO A 488 -8.57 14.86 7.43
C PRO A 488 -7.65 13.65 7.13
N SER A 489 -7.00 13.63 5.96
CA SER A 489 -6.07 12.58 5.52
C SER A 489 -4.73 13.17 5.09
N THR A 490 -3.63 12.45 5.34
CA THR A 490 -2.29 12.79 4.82
C THR A 490 -2.10 12.38 3.37
N ARG A 491 -3.01 11.57 2.81
CA ARG A 491 -3.06 11.16 1.40
C ARG A 491 -4.36 11.65 0.78
N ASN A 492 -4.53 12.96 0.78
CA ASN A 492 -5.75 13.67 0.38
C ASN A 492 -5.72 14.16 -1.08
N TRP A 493 -5.01 13.47 -1.96
CA TRP A 493 -4.86 13.90 -3.35
C TRP A 493 -5.78 13.08 -4.24
N GLY A 494 -6.55 13.74 -5.11
CA GLY A 494 -7.46 13.10 -6.06
C GLY A 494 -7.01 13.29 -7.51
N ILE A 495 -7.09 12.21 -8.31
CA ILE A 495 -7.05 12.24 -9.78
C ILE A 495 -8.48 12.24 -10.27
N VAL A 496 -8.82 13.21 -11.11
CA VAL A 496 -10.15 13.35 -11.70
C VAL A 496 -10.04 13.23 -13.21
N GLY A 497 -10.83 12.34 -13.79
CA GLY A 497 -11.08 12.29 -15.23
C GLY A 497 -12.54 12.60 -15.50
N ARG A 498 -12.83 13.81 -15.99
CA ARG A 498 -14.21 14.27 -16.31
C ARG A 498 -14.42 14.59 -17.78
N ARG A 499 -13.34 14.57 -18.56
CA ARG A 499 -13.31 14.88 -20.00
C ARG A 499 -12.41 13.88 -20.70
N ARG A 500 -12.76 13.55 -21.94
CA ARG A 500 -11.92 12.75 -22.83
C ARG A 500 -10.93 13.65 -23.53
N LEU A 501 -9.74 13.14 -23.85
CA LEU A 501 -8.77 13.86 -24.66
C LEU A 501 -9.37 14.14 -26.05
N GLU A 502 -9.43 15.40 -26.46
CA GLU A 502 -9.98 15.79 -27.78
C GLU A 502 -9.23 15.13 -28.95
N ASN A 503 -7.92 14.90 -28.78
CA ASN A 503 -7.02 14.37 -29.79
C ASN A 503 -6.86 12.84 -29.75
N LEU A 504 -7.60 12.12 -28.90
CA LEU A 504 -7.58 10.66 -28.86
C LEU A 504 -8.97 10.09 -29.13
N PRO A 505 -9.19 9.42 -30.28
CA PRO A 505 -10.47 8.79 -30.58
C PRO A 505 -10.88 7.79 -29.49
N PRO A 506 -12.17 7.72 -29.11
CA PRO A 506 -12.65 6.76 -28.10
C PRO A 506 -12.33 5.30 -28.42
N GLU A 507 -12.35 4.91 -29.70
CA GLU A 507 -11.98 3.56 -30.14
C GLU A 507 -10.51 3.24 -29.87
N GLU A 508 -9.61 4.21 -30.10
CA GLU A 508 -8.18 4.05 -29.81
C GLU A 508 -7.92 3.97 -28.30
N ALA A 509 -8.62 4.78 -27.50
CA ALA A 509 -8.56 4.71 -26.04
C ALA A 509 -9.05 3.35 -25.50
N LEU A 510 -10.10 2.79 -26.11
CA LEU A 510 -10.59 1.45 -25.79
C LEU A 510 -9.57 0.37 -26.16
N GLU A 511 -8.90 0.48 -27.31
CA GLU A 511 -7.89 -0.49 -27.73
C GLU A 511 -6.69 -0.50 -26.77
N ARG A 512 -6.17 0.68 -26.41
CA ARG A 512 -5.11 0.82 -25.39
C ARG A 512 -5.48 0.21 -24.04
N VAL A 513 -6.75 0.31 -23.65
CA VAL A 513 -7.27 -0.31 -22.43
C VAL A 513 -7.32 -1.83 -22.54
N LYS A 514 -7.71 -2.37 -23.72
CA LYS A 514 -7.62 -3.82 -23.96
C LYS A 514 -6.17 -4.29 -23.90
N GLU A 515 -5.22 -3.57 -24.49
CA GLU A 515 -3.80 -3.88 -24.41
C GLU A 515 -3.34 -3.97 -22.94
N ILE A 516 -3.72 -3.01 -22.08
CA ILE A 516 -3.42 -3.07 -20.63
C ILE A 516 -4.00 -4.35 -20.01
N ILE A 517 -5.24 -4.70 -20.33
CA ILE A 517 -5.90 -5.90 -19.78
C ILE A 517 -5.22 -7.17 -20.27
N GLU A 518 -4.87 -7.25 -21.55
CA GLU A 518 -4.15 -8.37 -22.15
C GLU A 518 -2.73 -8.52 -21.56
N ASP A 519 -2.00 -7.41 -21.40
CA ASP A 519 -0.68 -7.38 -20.76
C ASP A 519 -0.72 -7.76 -19.27
N THR A 520 -1.83 -7.45 -18.60
CA THR A 520 -2.03 -7.83 -17.21
C THR A 520 -2.52 -9.28 -17.08
N SER A 521 -3.15 -9.81 -18.12
CA SER A 521 -3.69 -11.18 -18.21
C SER A 521 -2.80 -12.16 -18.98
N ARG A 522 -1.50 -11.83 -19.18
CA ARG A 522 -0.47 -12.53 -19.99
C ARG A 522 -0.37 -14.06 -19.88
N LEU A 523 -1.13 -14.76 -19.06
CA LEU A 523 -1.22 -16.22 -19.14
C LEU A 523 -1.92 -16.64 -20.44
N VAL A 524 -1.14 -17.23 -21.37
CA VAL A 524 -1.70 -17.90 -22.55
C VAL A 524 -1.98 -19.36 -22.21
N VAL A 525 -3.21 -19.83 -22.45
CA VAL A 525 -3.62 -21.22 -22.21
C VAL A 525 -3.89 -21.94 -23.53
N ASN A 526 -3.04 -22.91 -23.86
CA ASN A 526 -3.16 -23.79 -25.01
C ASN A 526 -3.56 -25.20 -24.54
N LEU A 527 -4.84 -25.54 -24.66
CA LEU A 527 -5.36 -26.85 -24.24
C LEU A 527 -4.89 -27.98 -25.17
N THR A 528 -4.65 -29.16 -24.62
CA THR A 528 -4.38 -30.35 -25.43
C THR A 528 -5.63 -30.78 -26.20
N GLY A 529 -5.48 -31.01 -27.50
CA GLY A 529 -6.52 -31.67 -28.31
C GLY A 529 -6.56 -33.20 -28.14
N LYS A 530 -5.64 -33.77 -27.35
CA LYS A 530 -5.50 -35.23 -27.14
C LYS A 530 -5.21 -35.54 -25.66
N PRO A 531 -6.22 -35.48 -24.76
CA PRO A 531 -6.04 -35.84 -23.36
C PRO A 531 -5.57 -37.29 -23.20
N LYS A 532 -4.67 -37.54 -22.24
CA LYS A 532 -4.18 -38.89 -21.93
C LYS A 532 -5.19 -39.64 -21.05
N PRO A 533 -5.27 -40.98 -21.16
CA PRO A 533 -6.05 -41.77 -20.23
C PRO A 533 -5.45 -41.70 -18.82
N LEU A 534 -6.31 -41.63 -17.80
CA LEU A 534 -5.86 -41.66 -16.41
C LEU A 534 -5.24 -43.03 -16.09
N PRO A 535 -4.06 -43.07 -15.45
CA PRO A 535 -3.42 -44.32 -15.05
C PRO A 535 -4.20 -45.02 -13.93
N SER A 536 -4.07 -46.34 -13.83
CA SER A 536 -4.53 -47.06 -12.64
C SER A 536 -3.77 -46.59 -11.40
N LEU A 537 -4.47 -46.31 -10.30
CA LEU A 537 -3.85 -45.82 -9.06
C LEU A 537 -2.80 -46.79 -8.50
N SER A 538 -3.07 -48.09 -8.58
CA SER A 538 -2.13 -49.16 -8.18
C SER A 538 -0.84 -49.22 -8.98
N SER A 539 -0.79 -48.58 -10.16
CA SER A 539 0.38 -48.57 -11.05
C SER A 539 1.25 -47.32 -10.89
N LEU A 540 0.81 -46.34 -10.09
CA LEU A 540 1.49 -45.06 -9.95
C LEU A 540 2.88 -45.23 -9.33
N LYS A 541 3.90 -44.81 -10.10
CA LYS A 541 5.29 -44.70 -9.64
C LYS A 541 5.69 -43.24 -9.60
N PHE A 542 6.34 -42.83 -8.51
CA PHE A 542 6.74 -41.44 -8.29
C PHE A 542 7.52 -40.86 -9.48
N GLY A 543 6.99 -39.82 -10.14
CA GLY A 543 7.68 -39.12 -11.21
C GLY A 543 7.76 -39.84 -12.57
N HIS A 544 6.93 -40.88 -12.80
CA HIS A 544 6.91 -41.63 -14.07
C HIS A 544 5.71 -41.30 -14.98
N THR A 545 4.64 -40.74 -14.42
CA THR A 545 3.44 -40.33 -15.15
C THR A 545 3.25 -38.83 -15.00
N PHE A 546 2.90 -38.13 -16.07
CA PHE A 546 2.72 -36.68 -16.09
C PHE A 546 1.35 -36.31 -16.63
N THR A 547 0.80 -35.19 -16.18
CA THR A 547 -0.52 -34.69 -16.58
C THR A 547 -0.53 -34.10 -17.98
N ASP A 548 -1.70 -33.70 -18.47
CA ASP A 548 -1.91 -33.27 -19.84
C ASP A 548 -1.17 -31.97 -20.20
N HIS A 549 -0.95 -31.08 -19.22
CA HIS A 549 -0.39 -29.76 -19.46
C HIS A 549 0.86 -29.47 -18.61
N MET A 550 1.59 -28.43 -19.00
CA MET A 550 2.70 -27.86 -18.24
C MET A 550 2.69 -26.33 -18.35
N LEU A 551 3.22 -25.65 -17.34
CA LEU A 551 3.47 -24.21 -17.38
C LEU A 551 4.90 -23.96 -17.90
N THR A 552 5.10 -22.95 -18.73
CA THR A 552 6.41 -22.43 -19.14
C THR A 552 6.42 -20.90 -19.10
N VAL A 553 7.49 -20.31 -18.59
CA VAL A 553 7.71 -18.86 -18.56
C VAL A 553 9.16 -18.57 -18.97
N PRO A 554 9.39 -18.05 -20.19
CA PRO A 554 10.73 -17.68 -20.64
C PRO A 554 11.19 -16.40 -19.93
N TRP A 555 12.50 -16.22 -19.82
CA TRP A 555 13.12 -15.01 -19.30
C TRP A 555 14.37 -14.66 -20.10
N SER A 556 14.59 -13.37 -20.33
CA SER A 556 15.86 -12.84 -20.82
C SER A 556 16.31 -11.63 -20.00
N ALA A 557 17.62 -11.39 -19.96
CA ALA A 557 18.18 -10.22 -19.28
C ALA A 557 17.76 -8.89 -19.92
N GLU A 558 17.42 -8.92 -21.22
CA GLU A 558 17.00 -7.74 -21.98
C GLU A 558 15.52 -7.40 -21.76
N ALA A 559 14.62 -8.40 -21.81
CA ALA A 559 13.17 -8.19 -21.78
C ALA A 559 12.52 -8.54 -20.44
N GLY A 560 13.25 -9.16 -19.51
CA GLY A 560 12.69 -9.68 -18.27
C GLY A 560 11.88 -10.96 -18.48
N TRP A 561 10.84 -11.15 -17.66
CA TRP A 561 9.95 -12.31 -17.76
C TRP A 561 9.00 -12.14 -18.95
N GLY A 562 9.02 -13.11 -19.86
CA GLY A 562 8.06 -13.19 -20.95
C GLY A 562 6.71 -13.74 -20.50
N THR A 563 5.80 -13.82 -21.46
CA THR A 563 4.42 -14.30 -21.31
C THR A 563 4.36 -15.74 -20.77
N PRO A 564 3.74 -15.98 -19.59
CA PRO A 564 3.49 -17.32 -19.09
C PRO A 564 2.58 -18.12 -20.03
N GLN A 565 2.89 -19.39 -20.25
CA GLN A 565 2.09 -20.27 -21.09
C GLN A 565 1.76 -21.58 -20.38
N ILE A 566 0.48 -21.90 -20.24
CA ILE A 566 0.05 -23.28 -19.97
C ILE A 566 -0.18 -23.95 -21.32
N GLN A 567 0.52 -25.04 -21.58
CA GLN A 567 0.53 -25.71 -22.88
C GLN A 567 0.55 -27.24 -22.72
N PRO A 568 0.29 -28.03 -23.78
CA PRO A 568 0.36 -29.48 -23.68
C PRO A 568 1.74 -29.95 -23.20
N TYR A 569 1.76 -30.92 -22.29
CA TYR A 569 3.00 -31.50 -21.77
C TYR A 569 3.84 -32.09 -22.92
N GLY A 570 5.10 -31.67 -23.02
CA GLY A 570 5.99 -32.09 -24.10
C GLY A 570 7.48 -31.88 -23.80
N PRO A 571 8.37 -32.30 -24.72
CA PRO A 571 9.80 -32.11 -24.58
C PRO A 571 10.20 -30.63 -24.64
N LEU A 572 11.26 -30.25 -23.92
CA LEU A 572 11.88 -28.93 -24.03
C LEU A 572 12.88 -28.91 -25.21
N SER A 573 12.75 -27.94 -26.11
CA SER A 573 13.74 -27.69 -27.17
C SER A 573 14.83 -26.76 -26.65
N LEU A 574 16.01 -27.31 -26.36
CA LEU A 574 17.15 -26.56 -25.84
C LEU A 574 18.34 -26.61 -26.81
N GLU A 575 19.04 -25.49 -26.91
CA GLU A 575 20.33 -25.44 -27.61
C GLU A 575 21.34 -26.36 -26.92
N PRO A 576 22.19 -27.09 -27.66
CA PRO A 576 23.22 -27.93 -27.04
C PRO A 576 24.20 -27.14 -26.17
N SER A 577 24.35 -25.83 -26.41
CA SER A 577 25.18 -24.93 -25.62
C SER A 577 24.50 -24.38 -24.36
N ALA A 578 23.24 -24.74 -24.09
CA ALA A 578 22.49 -24.23 -22.94
C ALA A 578 23.23 -24.49 -21.62
N THR A 579 23.46 -23.45 -20.82
CA THR A 579 24.31 -23.52 -19.61
C THR A 579 23.87 -24.58 -18.60
N VAL A 580 22.58 -24.90 -18.52
CA VAL A 580 22.07 -26.03 -17.71
C VAL A 580 22.74 -27.36 -18.04
N LEU A 581 23.01 -27.64 -19.32
CA LEU A 581 23.57 -28.91 -19.78
C LEU A 581 25.06 -29.08 -19.42
N HIS A 582 25.76 -27.98 -19.16
CA HIS A 582 27.21 -27.95 -18.90
C HIS A 582 27.54 -27.68 -17.43
N TYR A 583 26.80 -26.77 -16.79
CA TYR A 583 27.15 -26.22 -15.47
C TYR A 583 26.06 -26.42 -14.41
N ALA A 584 25.04 -27.23 -14.71
CA ALA A 584 23.95 -27.56 -13.78
C ALA A 584 23.27 -26.33 -13.17
N GLN A 585 23.15 -25.25 -13.95
CA GLN A 585 22.48 -24.02 -13.55
C GLN A 585 20.97 -24.25 -13.46
N THR A 586 20.55 -24.89 -12.37
CA THR A 586 19.20 -25.44 -12.22
C THR A 586 18.76 -25.46 -10.77
N ILE A 587 17.53 -25.01 -10.55
CA ILE A 587 16.80 -25.16 -9.29
C ILE A 587 15.48 -25.88 -9.54
N PHE A 588 14.96 -26.51 -8.51
CA PHE A 588 13.63 -27.09 -8.56
C PHE A 588 12.95 -27.05 -7.20
N GLU A 589 11.63 -27.23 -7.21
CA GLU A 589 10.80 -27.36 -6.03
C GLU A 589 9.99 -28.66 -6.02
N GLY A 590 9.38 -28.93 -4.87
CA GLY A 590 8.56 -30.11 -4.69
C GLY A 590 7.46 -29.90 -3.66
N MET A 591 6.23 -29.77 -4.14
CA MET A 591 5.01 -29.67 -3.32
C MET A 591 3.93 -30.62 -3.84
N LYS A 592 2.79 -30.69 -3.16
CA LYS A 592 1.70 -31.61 -3.48
C LYS A 592 0.36 -30.91 -3.42
N ALA A 593 -0.53 -31.32 -4.32
CA ALA A 593 -1.96 -31.06 -4.27
C ALA A 593 -2.72 -32.30 -3.81
N TYR A 594 -3.76 -32.07 -3.02
CA TYR A 594 -4.65 -33.09 -2.46
C TYR A 594 -6.11 -32.72 -2.76
N LYS A 595 -6.99 -33.71 -2.77
CA LYS A 595 -8.43 -33.52 -2.78
C LYS A 595 -9.02 -33.93 -1.44
N ASP A 596 -9.91 -33.10 -0.90
CA ASP A 596 -10.70 -33.49 0.26
C ASP A 596 -11.95 -34.30 -0.14
N LYS A 597 -12.78 -34.64 0.84
CA LYS A 597 -13.99 -35.44 0.65
C LYS A 597 -15.07 -34.67 -0.15
N GLU A 598 -14.97 -33.35 -0.20
CA GLU A 598 -15.85 -32.45 -0.94
C GLU A 598 -15.29 -32.09 -2.34
N ASP A 599 -14.28 -32.82 -2.83
CA ASP A 599 -13.56 -32.61 -4.11
C ASP A 599 -12.85 -31.25 -4.21
N LYS A 600 -12.65 -30.53 -3.10
CA LYS A 600 -11.88 -29.29 -3.09
C LYS A 600 -10.39 -29.60 -3.16
N VAL A 601 -9.69 -28.90 -4.05
CA VAL A 601 -8.25 -29.05 -4.23
C VAL A 601 -7.51 -28.17 -3.22
N ARG A 602 -6.43 -28.71 -2.65
CA ARG A 602 -5.65 -28.07 -1.59
C ARG A 602 -4.17 -28.19 -1.83
N LEU A 603 -3.42 -27.14 -1.51
CA LEU A 603 -1.96 -27.11 -1.48
C LEU A 603 -1.47 -26.98 -0.04
N PHE A 604 -0.37 -27.64 0.29
CA PHE A 604 0.21 -27.58 1.64
C PHE A 604 1.42 -26.63 1.69
N ARG A 605 1.29 -25.53 2.45
CA ARG A 605 2.31 -24.47 2.65
C ARG A 605 3.05 -24.07 1.36
N PRO A 606 2.32 -23.77 0.26
CA PRO A 606 2.97 -23.49 -1.02
C PRO A 606 3.86 -22.23 -0.99
N ASP A 607 3.53 -21.25 -0.13
CA ASP A 607 4.31 -20.03 0.08
C ASP A 607 5.74 -20.32 0.54
N MET A 608 5.94 -21.33 1.39
CA MET A 608 7.26 -21.73 1.87
C MET A 608 8.12 -22.35 0.77
N ASN A 609 7.49 -23.02 -0.21
CA ASN A 609 8.18 -23.51 -1.40
C ASN A 609 8.60 -22.36 -2.31
N MET A 610 7.75 -21.34 -2.49
CA MET A 610 8.10 -20.13 -3.26
C MET A 610 9.28 -19.38 -2.62
N LYS A 611 9.26 -19.21 -1.29
CA LYS A 611 10.38 -18.61 -0.53
C LYS A 611 11.69 -19.36 -0.77
N ARG A 612 11.70 -20.70 -0.67
CA ARG A 612 12.91 -21.52 -0.88
C ARG A 612 13.36 -21.56 -2.33
N MET A 613 12.44 -21.55 -3.29
CA MET A 613 12.79 -21.45 -4.70
C MET A 613 13.48 -20.11 -4.99
N GLN A 614 12.98 -19.01 -4.42
CA GLN A 614 13.58 -17.69 -4.57
C GLN A 614 14.99 -17.60 -3.95
N THR A 615 15.20 -18.19 -2.77
CA THR A 615 16.56 -18.27 -2.17
C THR A 615 17.51 -19.11 -3.02
N SER A 616 17.02 -20.19 -3.62
CA SER A 616 17.80 -21.05 -4.52
C SER A 616 18.16 -20.33 -5.82
N ALA A 617 17.23 -19.57 -6.41
CA ALA A 617 17.48 -18.76 -7.61
C ALA A 617 18.61 -17.75 -7.38
N ARG A 618 18.52 -16.99 -6.28
CA ARG A 618 19.55 -16.01 -5.89
C ARG A 618 20.92 -16.64 -5.73
N ARG A 619 21.01 -17.85 -5.15
CA ARG A 619 22.29 -18.52 -4.88
C ARG A 619 23.12 -18.79 -6.14
N ILE A 620 22.46 -19.11 -7.26
CA ILE A 620 23.13 -19.43 -8.52
C ILE A 620 22.88 -18.40 -9.63
N ALA A 621 22.55 -17.16 -9.22
CA ALA A 621 22.34 -16.01 -10.10
C ALA A 621 21.27 -16.23 -11.20
N LEU A 622 20.29 -17.11 -10.97
CA LEU A 622 19.10 -17.19 -11.80
C LEU A 622 18.18 -15.98 -11.53
N PRO A 623 17.33 -15.57 -12.50
CA PRO A 623 16.42 -14.46 -12.31
C PRO A 623 15.47 -14.68 -11.14
N THR A 624 15.25 -13.63 -10.36
CA THR A 624 14.21 -13.63 -9.32
C THR A 624 12.82 -13.43 -9.92
N PHE A 625 11.80 -13.88 -9.21
CA PHE A 625 10.39 -13.78 -9.61
C PHE A 625 9.50 -13.40 -8.42
N ASN A 626 8.27 -12.98 -8.71
CA ASN A 626 7.20 -12.76 -7.73
C ASN A 626 6.61 -14.12 -7.30
N GLY A 627 6.84 -14.50 -6.04
CA GLY A 627 6.39 -15.79 -5.49
C GLY A 627 4.87 -15.99 -5.52
N PRO A 628 4.07 -15.02 -5.03
CA PRO A 628 2.62 -15.04 -5.19
C PRO A 628 2.14 -15.19 -6.64
N ALA A 629 2.71 -14.44 -7.59
CA ALA A 629 2.30 -14.55 -8.99
C ALA A 629 2.58 -15.94 -9.58
N LEU A 630 3.76 -16.51 -9.34
CA LEU A 630 4.06 -17.88 -9.76
C LEU A 630 3.12 -18.89 -9.10
N LEU A 631 2.74 -18.66 -7.85
CA LEU A 631 1.80 -19.53 -7.15
C LEU A 631 0.42 -19.49 -7.82
N GLU A 632 -0.10 -18.33 -8.24
CA GLU A 632 -1.36 -18.26 -8.99
C GLU A 632 -1.27 -19.02 -10.32
N LEU A 633 -0.17 -18.90 -11.06
CA LEU A 633 0.04 -19.69 -12.29
C LEU A 633 0.07 -21.21 -12.02
N ILE A 634 0.66 -21.64 -10.90
CA ILE A 634 0.64 -23.05 -10.48
C ILE A 634 -0.80 -23.49 -10.14
N LYS A 635 -1.58 -22.64 -9.46
CA LYS A 635 -2.98 -22.94 -9.13
C LYS A 635 -3.81 -23.12 -10.40
N GLU A 636 -3.65 -22.23 -11.38
CA GLU A 636 -4.32 -22.37 -12.68
C GLU A 636 -3.98 -23.69 -13.38
N LEU A 637 -2.69 -24.05 -13.45
CA LEU A 637 -2.27 -25.34 -14.02
C LEU A 637 -2.91 -26.53 -13.28
N VAL A 638 -2.96 -26.49 -11.94
CA VAL A 638 -3.55 -27.56 -11.13
C VAL A 638 -5.08 -27.61 -11.28
N ARG A 639 -5.77 -26.46 -11.39
CA ARG A 639 -7.22 -26.40 -11.66
C ARG A 639 -7.56 -27.04 -12.99
N LEU A 640 -6.76 -26.75 -14.01
CA LEU A 640 -6.92 -27.26 -15.36
C LEU A 640 -6.71 -28.78 -15.40
N ASP A 641 -5.67 -29.29 -14.73
CA ASP A 641 -5.38 -30.72 -14.63
C ASP A 641 -5.99 -31.40 -13.39
N LYS A 642 -7.02 -30.83 -12.76
CA LYS A 642 -7.57 -31.31 -11.47
C LYS A 642 -8.03 -32.77 -11.46
N GLN A 643 -8.43 -33.28 -12.62
CA GLN A 643 -8.83 -34.68 -12.82
C GLN A 643 -7.69 -35.67 -12.58
N TRP A 644 -6.44 -35.23 -12.67
CA TRP A 644 -5.26 -36.02 -12.40
C TRP A 644 -4.94 -36.18 -10.91
N ILE A 645 -5.63 -35.46 -10.03
CA ILE A 645 -5.40 -35.55 -8.58
C ILE A 645 -6.12 -36.80 -8.06
N PRO A 646 -5.39 -37.82 -7.56
CA PRO A 646 -6.02 -39.01 -7.02
C PRO A 646 -6.78 -38.70 -5.71
N THR A 647 -7.84 -39.46 -5.44
CA THR A 647 -8.66 -39.32 -4.24
C THR A 647 -8.43 -40.42 -3.20
N GLU A 648 -7.66 -41.47 -3.55
CA GLU A 648 -7.35 -42.56 -2.61
C GLU A 648 -6.40 -42.09 -1.49
N PRO A 649 -6.57 -42.58 -0.24
CA PRO A 649 -5.66 -42.28 0.85
C PRO A 649 -4.20 -42.56 0.49
N GLY A 650 -3.30 -41.66 0.90
CA GLY A 650 -1.87 -41.77 0.62
C GLY A 650 -1.44 -41.34 -0.79
N HIS A 651 -2.39 -41.03 -1.68
CA HIS A 651 -2.10 -40.51 -3.01
C HIS A 651 -2.17 -38.97 -3.06
N SER A 652 -1.53 -38.38 -4.06
CA SER A 652 -1.52 -36.93 -4.28
C SER A 652 -1.12 -36.59 -5.72
N LEU A 653 -1.25 -35.33 -6.11
CA LEU A 653 -0.62 -34.79 -7.30
C LEU A 653 0.65 -34.04 -6.92
N TYR A 654 1.80 -34.54 -7.36
CA TYR A 654 3.09 -33.89 -7.11
C TYR A 654 3.32 -32.75 -8.11
N ILE A 655 3.69 -31.58 -7.61
CA ILE A 655 3.95 -30.37 -8.39
C ILE A 655 5.46 -30.11 -8.39
N ARG A 656 6.04 -29.98 -9.59
CA ARG A 656 7.49 -29.80 -9.81
C ARG A 656 7.77 -28.48 -10.56
N PRO A 657 7.84 -27.35 -9.85
CA PRO A 657 8.42 -26.13 -10.41
C PRO A 657 9.92 -26.33 -10.62
N THR A 658 10.43 -25.84 -11.73
CA THR A 658 11.84 -25.96 -12.13
C THR A 658 12.26 -24.69 -12.84
N MET A 659 13.50 -24.24 -12.62
CA MET A 659 14.08 -23.13 -13.38
C MET A 659 15.49 -23.48 -13.82
N ILE A 660 15.79 -23.28 -15.10
CA ILE A 660 17.04 -23.64 -15.75
C ILE A 660 17.65 -22.42 -16.46
N GLY A 661 18.98 -22.32 -16.46
CA GLY A 661 19.70 -21.40 -17.33
C GLY A 661 19.69 -21.92 -18.77
N THR A 662 19.23 -21.10 -19.71
CA THR A 662 19.10 -21.46 -21.14
C THR A 662 20.00 -20.64 -22.04
N GLN A 663 20.88 -19.81 -21.47
CA GLN A 663 21.88 -19.04 -22.21
C GLN A 663 22.63 -19.94 -23.20
N ARG A 664 22.70 -19.46 -24.45
CA ARG A 664 23.32 -20.16 -25.59
C ARG A 664 24.84 -19.99 -25.60
N ALA A 665 25.52 -20.33 -24.51
CA ALA A 665 26.95 -20.13 -24.37
C ALA A 665 27.60 -21.19 -23.47
N ILE A 666 28.85 -21.51 -23.79
CA ILE A 666 29.74 -22.33 -22.95
C ILE A 666 30.45 -21.45 -21.91
N GLY A 667 30.42 -20.12 -22.05
CA GLY A 667 31.00 -19.23 -21.04
C GLY A 667 30.32 -19.38 -19.68
N VAL A 668 31.09 -19.55 -18.61
CA VAL A 668 30.58 -19.60 -17.23
C VAL A 668 30.32 -18.18 -16.73
N GLY A 669 29.05 -17.87 -16.44
CA GLY A 669 28.65 -16.58 -15.89
C GLY A 669 27.17 -16.56 -15.48
N PRO A 670 26.67 -15.44 -14.95
CA PRO A 670 25.24 -15.23 -14.76
C PRO A 670 24.48 -15.42 -16.08
N PRO A 671 23.34 -16.12 -16.08
CA PRO A 671 22.63 -16.43 -17.31
C PRO A 671 21.94 -15.17 -17.85
N ASN A 672 22.04 -14.94 -19.16
CA ASN A 672 21.24 -13.90 -19.83
C ASN A 672 19.89 -14.43 -20.36
N GLU A 673 19.67 -15.74 -20.33
CA GLU A 673 18.41 -16.40 -20.68
C GLU A 673 18.12 -17.52 -19.66
N ALA A 674 16.85 -17.68 -19.29
CA ALA A 674 16.39 -18.74 -18.41
C ALA A 674 14.98 -19.20 -18.79
N LEU A 675 14.62 -20.40 -18.35
CA LEU A 675 13.28 -20.94 -18.49
C LEU A 675 12.79 -21.43 -17.14
N LEU A 676 11.65 -20.92 -16.69
CA LEU A 676 10.86 -21.50 -15.61
C LEU A 676 9.80 -22.42 -16.21
N PHE A 677 9.61 -23.60 -15.64
CA PHE A 677 8.51 -24.47 -16.01
C PHE A 677 7.94 -25.26 -14.83
N VAL A 678 6.69 -25.70 -14.92
CA VAL A 678 6.03 -26.52 -13.90
C VAL A 678 5.41 -27.73 -14.57
N ILE A 679 5.71 -28.92 -14.04
CA ILE A 679 5.10 -30.19 -14.45
C ILE A 679 4.40 -30.84 -13.26
N LEU A 680 3.32 -31.56 -13.55
CA LEU A 680 2.52 -32.26 -12.55
C LEU A 680 2.60 -33.76 -12.76
N SER A 681 2.60 -34.53 -11.67
CA SER A 681 2.74 -35.99 -11.70
C SER A 681 1.87 -36.64 -10.62
N PRO A 682 0.88 -37.49 -10.95
CA PRO A 682 0.15 -38.23 -9.94
C PRO A 682 1.09 -39.22 -9.25
N VAL A 683 1.01 -39.29 -7.92
CA VAL A 683 1.88 -40.16 -7.11
C VAL A 683 1.08 -40.94 -6.10
N GLY A 684 1.43 -42.21 -5.95
CA GLY A 684 0.90 -43.09 -4.91
C GLY A 684 1.65 -42.97 -3.58
N PRO A 685 1.23 -43.75 -2.58
CA PRO A 685 1.92 -43.82 -1.30
C PRO A 685 3.36 -44.29 -1.51
N TYR A 686 4.30 -43.67 -0.80
CA TYR A 686 5.71 -44.03 -0.89
C TYR A 686 5.98 -45.48 -0.46
N TYR A 687 5.12 -46.03 0.41
CA TYR A 687 5.13 -47.43 0.84
C TYR A 687 3.77 -48.10 0.55
N PRO A 688 3.67 -48.89 -0.53
CA PRO A 688 2.40 -49.51 -0.95
C PRO A 688 1.85 -50.54 0.05
N ASN A 689 2.72 -51.14 0.88
CA ASN A 689 2.40 -52.23 1.81
C ASN A 689 2.36 -51.79 3.29
N GLY A 690 2.10 -50.51 3.55
CA GLY A 690 2.13 -49.91 4.90
C GLY A 690 3.50 -49.31 5.28
N PHE A 691 3.62 -48.75 6.49
CA PHE A 691 4.85 -48.10 6.95
C PHE A 691 5.98 -49.12 7.14
N LYS A 692 6.76 -49.32 6.08
CA LYS A 692 7.98 -50.13 6.16
C LYS A 692 9.13 -49.20 6.54
N PRO A 693 9.69 -49.30 7.76
CA PRO A 693 10.85 -48.52 8.13
C PRO A 693 12.02 -48.80 7.16
N VAL A 694 12.86 -47.80 6.95
CA VAL A 694 13.97 -47.88 6.00
C VAL A 694 15.29 -48.16 6.70
N ALA A 695 16.06 -49.09 6.14
CA ALA A 695 17.45 -49.30 6.54
C ALA A 695 18.35 -48.25 5.87
N LEU A 696 19.20 -47.59 6.64
CA LEU A 696 20.10 -46.53 6.16
C LEU A 696 21.57 -46.99 6.16
N TYR A 697 22.37 -46.49 5.22
CA TYR A 697 23.83 -46.65 5.26
C TYR A 697 24.49 -45.35 5.73
N GLY A 698 25.11 -45.38 6.91
CA GLY A 698 25.91 -44.29 7.46
C GLY A 698 27.16 -44.08 6.61
N THR A 699 27.11 -43.08 5.72
CA THR A 699 28.10 -42.91 4.68
C THR A 699 29.28 -42.10 5.19
N THR A 700 30.43 -42.76 5.39
CA THR A 700 31.66 -42.12 5.87
C THR A 700 32.58 -41.70 4.73
N GLU A 701 32.40 -42.27 3.55
CA GLU A 701 33.27 -42.10 2.38
C GLU A 701 32.83 -40.97 1.45
N TYR A 702 31.60 -40.49 1.60
CA TYR A 702 30.99 -39.46 0.74
C TYR A 702 30.29 -38.39 1.55
N VAL A 703 30.43 -37.15 1.10
CA VAL A 703 29.83 -35.97 1.71
C VAL A 703 28.75 -35.42 0.79
N ARG A 704 27.54 -35.20 1.31
CA ARG A 704 26.42 -34.62 0.56
C ARG A 704 26.61 -33.13 0.27
N ALA A 705 27.03 -32.41 1.30
CA ALA A 705 27.26 -30.98 1.30
C ALA A 705 28.30 -30.64 2.38
N ALA A 706 29.02 -29.54 2.18
CA ALA A 706 30.04 -29.05 3.10
C ALA A 706 29.77 -27.57 3.45
N PRO A 707 30.34 -27.04 4.55
CA PRO A 707 30.21 -25.64 4.92
C PRO A 707 30.67 -24.71 3.80
N GLY A 708 29.95 -23.61 3.57
CA GLY A 708 30.19 -22.70 2.45
C GLY A 708 29.69 -23.19 1.08
N GLY A 709 29.26 -24.45 0.98
CA GLY A 709 28.72 -25.05 -0.24
C GLY A 709 27.29 -24.63 -0.56
N THR A 710 26.54 -25.54 -1.18
CA THR A 710 25.18 -25.28 -1.69
C THR A 710 24.11 -26.17 -1.06
N GLY A 711 24.43 -26.92 0.00
CA GLY A 711 23.54 -27.91 0.61
C GLY A 711 22.19 -27.37 1.08
N ALA A 712 22.16 -26.12 1.55
CA ALA A 712 20.95 -25.41 1.99
C ALA A 712 20.02 -24.92 0.85
N TYR A 713 20.35 -25.19 -0.41
CA TYR A 713 19.58 -24.74 -1.57
C TYR A 713 19.12 -25.93 -2.42
N LYS A 714 17.97 -25.80 -3.08
CA LYS A 714 17.36 -26.90 -3.85
C LYS A 714 17.84 -26.91 -5.30
N LEU A 715 19.15 -27.07 -5.46
CA LEU A 715 19.85 -27.04 -6.75
C LEU A 715 19.99 -28.46 -7.32
N GLY A 716 19.89 -28.62 -8.64
CA GLY A 716 20.09 -29.92 -9.31
C GLY A 716 21.44 -30.57 -8.98
N VAL A 717 22.50 -29.75 -8.93
CA VAL A 717 23.87 -30.20 -8.64
C VAL A 717 24.04 -30.87 -7.27
N ASN A 718 23.16 -30.60 -6.29
CA ASN A 718 23.25 -31.21 -4.96
C ASN A 718 22.76 -32.66 -4.92
N TYR A 719 22.16 -33.17 -6.00
CA TYR A 719 21.55 -34.50 -6.05
C TYR A 719 22.36 -35.47 -6.91
N ALA A 720 22.88 -35.01 -8.05
CA ALA A 720 23.59 -35.88 -9.00
C ALA A 720 24.81 -36.62 -8.38
N PRO A 721 25.68 -35.98 -7.58
CA PRO A 721 26.79 -36.67 -6.91
C PRO A 721 26.34 -37.75 -5.89
N GLY A 722 25.12 -37.64 -5.37
CA GLY A 722 24.57 -38.60 -4.40
C GLY A 722 24.12 -39.93 -4.99
N ILE A 723 24.01 -40.04 -6.32
CA ILE A 723 23.50 -41.24 -7.01
C ILE A 723 24.47 -42.43 -6.89
N LEU A 724 25.77 -42.19 -7.00
CA LEU A 724 26.77 -43.26 -6.85
C LEU A 724 26.79 -43.83 -5.41
N PRO A 725 26.88 -43.01 -4.35
CA PRO A 725 26.73 -43.48 -2.98
C PRO A 725 25.42 -44.25 -2.75
N GLN A 726 24.29 -43.74 -3.29
CA GLN A 726 22.99 -44.42 -3.19
C GLN A 726 23.01 -45.81 -3.84
N THR A 727 23.72 -45.96 -4.96
CA THR A 727 23.92 -47.27 -5.61
C THR A 727 24.71 -48.23 -4.71
N TYR A 728 25.73 -47.72 -4.01
CA TYR A 728 26.52 -48.53 -3.08
C TYR A 728 25.75 -48.92 -1.82
N ALA A 729 24.97 -48.02 -1.24
CA ALA A 729 24.07 -48.32 -0.13
C ALA A 729 23.07 -49.43 -0.53
N ALA A 730 22.45 -49.31 -1.71
CA ALA A 730 21.53 -50.32 -2.23
C ALA A 730 22.18 -51.69 -2.42
N LYS A 731 23.41 -51.76 -2.96
CA LYS A 731 24.17 -53.03 -3.09
C LYS A 731 24.46 -53.68 -1.73
N LYS A 732 24.55 -52.89 -0.66
CA LYS A 732 24.73 -53.36 0.72
C LYS A 732 23.41 -53.70 1.43
N GLY A 733 22.27 -53.57 0.74
CA GLY A 733 20.95 -53.87 1.31
C GLY A 733 20.31 -52.74 2.11
N TYR A 734 20.81 -51.51 1.97
CA TYR A 734 20.24 -50.31 2.59
C TYR A 734 19.44 -49.50 1.57
N ALA A 735 18.31 -48.95 2.00
CA ALA A 735 17.37 -48.25 1.12
C ALA A 735 17.80 -46.82 0.81
N GLN A 736 18.52 -46.14 1.70
CA GLN A 736 18.98 -44.76 1.55
C GLN A 736 20.33 -44.56 2.25
N ASN A 737 21.05 -43.49 1.89
CA ASN A 737 22.19 -43.02 2.67
C ASN A 737 21.73 -42.22 3.89
N LEU A 738 22.40 -42.42 5.02
CA LEU A 738 22.48 -41.40 6.07
C LEU A 738 23.77 -40.62 5.83
N TRP A 739 23.63 -39.34 5.51
CA TRP A 739 24.77 -38.50 5.17
C TRP A 739 25.49 -38.05 6.44
N LEU A 740 26.78 -38.38 6.53
CA LEU A 740 27.64 -38.01 7.64
C LEU A 740 28.62 -36.92 7.21
N HIS A 741 29.02 -36.07 8.16
CA HIS A 741 29.95 -34.98 7.91
C HIS A 741 31.03 -34.90 9.00
N GLY A 742 32.26 -34.60 8.59
CA GLY A 742 33.40 -34.37 9.47
C GLY A 742 33.95 -35.66 10.10
N PRO A 743 35.13 -35.59 10.74
CA PRO A 743 35.74 -36.73 11.43
C PRO A 743 34.92 -37.23 12.62
N GLU A 744 34.04 -36.40 13.18
CA GLU A 744 33.12 -36.77 14.26
C GLU A 744 31.88 -37.53 13.77
N HIS A 745 31.70 -37.64 12.44
CA HIS A 745 30.54 -38.26 11.80
C HIS A 745 29.20 -37.66 12.26
N TYR A 746 29.08 -36.33 12.15
CA TYR A 746 27.84 -35.61 12.39
C TYR A 746 26.76 -36.05 11.41
N LEU A 747 25.56 -36.31 11.92
CA LEU A 747 24.41 -36.63 11.09
C LEU A 747 23.88 -35.37 10.42
N THR A 748 23.53 -35.47 9.15
CA THR A 748 23.00 -34.34 8.38
C THR A 748 21.60 -34.62 7.85
N GLU A 749 21.48 -35.48 6.83
CA GLU A 749 20.22 -35.78 6.15
C GLU A 749 20.06 -37.29 5.88
N VAL A 750 18.81 -37.74 5.74
CA VAL A 750 18.43 -39.11 5.36
C VAL A 750 18.07 -39.10 3.87
N GLY A 751 19.01 -39.48 3.01
CA GLY A 751 18.82 -39.44 1.56
C GLY A 751 18.53 -38.01 1.09
N THR A 752 17.29 -37.74 0.70
CA THR A 752 16.81 -36.40 0.32
C THR A 752 15.77 -35.84 1.31
N MET A 753 15.83 -36.27 2.57
CA MET A 753 14.94 -35.87 3.65
C MET A 753 15.74 -35.32 4.83
N ASN A 754 15.15 -34.36 5.55
CA ASN A 754 15.72 -33.91 6.80
C ASN A 754 15.64 -35.01 7.85
N LEU A 755 16.61 -35.04 8.77
CA LEU A 755 16.67 -36.03 9.83
C LEU A 755 16.03 -35.54 11.14
N PHE A 756 15.35 -36.43 11.84
CA PHE A 756 15.04 -36.31 13.26
C PHE A 756 15.48 -37.56 14.03
N VAL A 757 15.95 -37.37 15.26
CA VAL A 757 16.29 -38.42 16.22
C VAL A 757 15.61 -38.09 17.54
N ALA A 758 15.09 -39.09 18.25
CA ALA A 758 14.50 -38.91 19.56
C ALA A 758 15.26 -39.70 20.63
N PHE A 759 15.61 -39.03 21.72
CA PHE A 759 16.34 -39.61 22.86
C PHE A 759 15.54 -39.47 24.15
N GLN A 760 15.66 -40.45 25.04
CA GLN A 760 15.20 -40.32 26.42
C GLN A 760 16.22 -39.49 27.20
N LYS A 761 15.77 -38.43 27.87
CA LYS A 761 16.62 -37.50 28.63
C LYS A 761 15.89 -36.98 29.86
N ASP A 762 16.41 -37.30 31.04
CA ASP A 762 15.92 -36.80 32.34
C ASP A 762 14.40 -36.93 32.55
N GLY A 763 13.82 -38.07 32.14
CA GLY A 763 12.38 -38.32 32.24
C GLY A 763 11.53 -37.71 31.11
N ALA A 764 12.12 -36.91 30.23
CA ALA A 764 11.51 -36.34 29.02
C ALA A 764 12.05 -37.01 27.74
N ILE A 765 11.42 -36.72 26.59
CA ILE A 765 11.91 -37.13 25.27
C ILE A 765 12.47 -35.90 24.54
N GLU A 766 13.76 -35.91 24.21
CA GLU A 766 14.40 -34.90 23.37
C GLU A 766 14.25 -35.28 21.89
N LEU A 767 13.44 -34.53 21.14
CA LEU A 767 13.38 -34.57 19.69
C LEU A 767 14.44 -33.62 19.12
N VAL A 768 15.46 -34.18 18.48
CA VAL A 768 16.59 -33.44 17.92
C VAL A 768 16.66 -33.53 16.40
N THR A 769 17.05 -32.42 15.77
CA THR A 769 17.39 -32.35 14.33
C THR A 769 18.66 -31.50 14.14
N PRO A 770 19.52 -31.81 13.15
CA PRO A 770 20.68 -30.97 12.83
C PRO A 770 20.27 -29.51 12.53
N PRO A 771 21.08 -28.51 12.94
CA PRO A 771 20.78 -27.10 12.72
C PRO A 771 20.92 -26.68 11.25
N LEU A 772 20.33 -25.54 10.88
CA LEU A 772 20.47 -24.95 9.54
C LEU A 772 21.78 -24.17 9.40
N ASP A 773 22.89 -24.89 9.30
CA ASP A 773 24.28 -24.36 9.25
C ASP A 773 24.81 -24.12 7.82
N GLY A 774 23.94 -24.21 6.82
CA GLY A 774 24.29 -24.07 5.39
C GLY A 774 24.51 -25.41 4.67
N MET A 775 24.67 -26.52 5.40
CA MET A 775 24.73 -27.86 4.80
C MET A 775 23.36 -28.51 4.68
N ILE A 776 22.41 -28.18 5.55
CA ILE A 776 21.10 -28.81 5.62
C ILE A 776 20.08 -28.05 4.76
N LEU A 777 19.33 -28.76 3.91
CA LEU A 777 18.23 -28.15 3.17
C LEU A 777 17.10 -27.73 4.15
N PRO A 778 16.61 -26.48 4.13
CA PRO A 778 15.49 -26.06 4.96
C PRO A 778 14.16 -26.64 4.42
N GLY A 779 13.86 -27.88 4.80
CA GLY A 779 12.66 -28.60 4.36
C GLY A 779 11.38 -28.01 4.95
N VAL A 780 10.30 -27.94 4.14
CA VAL A 780 8.99 -27.45 4.63
C VAL A 780 8.41 -28.43 5.65
N THR A 781 8.59 -29.73 5.43
CA THR A 781 8.16 -30.76 6.38
C THR A 781 8.96 -30.70 7.68
N ARG A 782 10.28 -30.46 7.62
CA ARG A 782 11.12 -30.25 8.82
C ARG A 782 10.61 -29.07 9.64
N ASP A 783 10.40 -27.92 9.00
CA ASP A 783 9.86 -26.73 9.66
C ASP A 783 8.50 -27.01 10.29
N SER A 784 7.61 -27.70 9.56
CA SER A 784 6.29 -28.07 10.07
C SER A 784 6.36 -28.99 11.30
N VAL A 785 7.25 -29.99 11.30
CA VAL A 785 7.48 -30.88 12.47
C VAL A 785 8.01 -30.09 13.66
N LEU A 786 8.98 -29.19 13.46
CA LEU A 786 9.52 -28.37 14.54
C LEU A 786 8.48 -27.44 15.14
N THR A 787 7.69 -26.76 14.30
CA THR A 787 6.62 -25.88 14.77
C THR A 787 5.60 -26.66 15.59
N LEU A 788 5.11 -27.77 15.07
CA LEU A 788 4.16 -28.65 15.77
C LEU A 788 4.70 -29.18 17.10
N ALA A 789 5.96 -29.63 17.13
CA ALA A 789 6.60 -30.12 18.34
C ALA A 789 6.75 -29.02 19.40
N ARG A 790 7.09 -27.78 18.98
CA ARG A 790 7.23 -26.63 19.87
C ARG A 790 5.89 -26.17 20.42
N GLU A 791 4.84 -26.16 19.60
CA GLU A 791 3.48 -25.82 20.03
C GLU A 791 2.92 -26.86 21.01
N HIS A 792 3.24 -28.14 20.81
CA HIS A 792 2.92 -29.18 21.79
C HIS A 792 3.69 -28.96 23.10
N ALA A 793 5.01 -28.79 23.02
CA ALA A 793 5.87 -28.62 24.20
C ALA A 793 5.54 -27.37 25.02
N SER A 794 5.07 -26.29 24.39
CA SER A 794 4.61 -25.07 25.07
C SER A 794 3.19 -25.18 25.63
N GLY A 795 2.44 -26.23 25.26
CA GLY A 795 1.04 -26.40 25.58
C GLY A 795 0.08 -25.55 24.73
N ALA A 796 0.58 -24.80 23.74
CA ALA A 796 -0.25 -23.98 22.85
C ALA A 796 -1.16 -24.82 21.97
N TYR A 797 -0.67 -25.97 21.49
CA TYR A 797 -1.46 -26.93 20.71
C TYR A 797 -1.09 -28.39 21.09
N PRO A 798 -1.77 -28.97 22.09
CA PRO A 798 -1.50 -30.33 22.52
C PRO A 798 -1.89 -31.38 21.46
N LEU A 799 -0.90 -31.91 20.74
CA LEU A 799 -1.07 -33.01 19.79
C LEU A 799 -1.47 -34.34 20.45
N GLN A 800 -2.53 -34.96 19.93
CA GLN A 800 -2.97 -36.29 20.37
C GLN A 800 -1.93 -37.36 20.03
N GLY A 801 -1.63 -38.22 21.01
CA GLY A 801 -0.68 -39.33 20.84
C GLY A 801 0.80 -38.95 20.91
N LEU A 802 1.12 -37.65 20.98
CA LEU A 802 2.47 -37.18 21.22
C LEU A 802 2.76 -37.14 22.74
N PRO A 803 3.93 -37.63 23.20
CA PRO A 803 4.32 -37.56 24.62
C PRO A 803 4.33 -36.15 25.19
N LYS A 804 3.83 -35.96 26.42
CA LYS A 804 3.70 -34.62 27.06
C LYS A 804 5.04 -33.92 27.29
N ASP A 805 5.99 -34.63 27.89
CA ASP A 805 7.28 -34.06 28.28
C ASP A 805 8.28 -34.21 27.11
N ILE A 806 8.22 -33.24 26.18
CA ILE A 806 9.11 -33.18 25.01
C ILE A 806 10.00 -31.94 25.05
N ILE A 807 11.28 -32.15 24.72
CA ILE A 807 12.26 -31.11 24.48
C ILE A 807 12.55 -31.06 22.98
N VAL A 808 12.51 -29.88 22.36
CA VAL A 808 12.79 -29.72 20.92
C VAL A 808 14.13 -29.02 20.73
N SER A 809 15.09 -29.71 20.13
CA SER A 809 16.48 -29.23 19.99
C SER A 809 16.92 -29.17 18.52
N GLU A 810 17.42 -28.02 18.08
CA GLU A 810 18.20 -27.91 16.85
C GLU A 810 19.69 -27.90 17.21
N ARG A 811 20.33 -29.07 17.25
CA ARG A 811 21.74 -29.21 17.63
C ARG A 811 22.45 -30.29 16.80
N PRO A 812 23.79 -30.24 16.68
CA PRO A 812 24.55 -31.34 16.12
C PRO A 812 24.32 -32.65 16.88
N VAL A 813 24.28 -33.75 16.14
CA VAL A 813 24.16 -35.12 16.66
C VAL A 813 25.20 -35.96 15.93
N THR A 814 25.91 -36.84 16.65
CA THR A 814 26.96 -37.71 16.06
C THR A 814 26.48 -39.15 15.95
N MET A 815 27.08 -39.92 15.04
CA MET A 815 26.78 -41.37 14.95
C MET A 815 27.20 -42.11 16.21
N MET A 816 28.20 -41.59 16.94
CA MET A 816 28.64 -42.15 18.21
C MET A 816 27.54 -42.01 19.28
N GLU A 817 26.93 -40.83 19.40
CA GLU A 817 25.79 -40.57 20.29
C GLU A 817 24.61 -41.51 19.99
N VAL A 818 24.23 -41.67 18.71
CA VAL A 818 23.13 -42.57 18.32
C VAL A 818 23.44 -44.04 18.67
N LYS A 819 24.67 -44.48 18.43
CA LYS A 819 25.11 -45.84 18.73
C LYS A 819 25.13 -46.12 20.23
N GLU A 820 25.60 -45.18 21.05
CA GLU A 820 25.59 -45.28 22.51
C GLU A 820 24.17 -45.29 23.07
N ALA A 821 23.29 -44.44 22.53
CA ALA A 821 21.89 -44.40 22.93
C ALA A 821 21.14 -45.70 22.58
N SER A 822 21.42 -46.28 21.40
CA SER A 822 20.89 -47.59 20.99
C SER A 822 21.34 -48.69 21.96
N LYS A 823 22.62 -48.71 22.36
CA LYS A 823 23.17 -49.69 23.31
C LYS A 823 22.64 -49.53 24.73
N SER A 824 22.44 -48.30 25.18
CA SER A 824 21.96 -47.99 26.53
C SER A 824 20.43 -48.05 26.67
N GLY A 825 19.70 -48.25 25.56
CA GLY A 825 18.24 -48.27 25.55
C GLY A 825 17.60 -46.88 25.72
N THR A 826 18.36 -45.80 25.50
CA THR A 826 17.88 -44.41 25.59
C THR A 826 17.51 -43.81 24.23
N LEU A 827 17.77 -44.51 23.12
CA LEU A 827 17.26 -44.14 21.80
C LEU A 827 15.77 -44.49 21.68
N VAL A 828 14.92 -43.54 21.30
CA VAL A 828 13.46 -43.73 21.21
C VAL A 828 13.03 -44.06 19.78
N GLU A 829 13.43 -43.24 18.80
CA GLU A 829 13.12 -43.44 17.38
C GLU A 829 14.00 -42.54 16.50
N MET A 830 13.99 -42.79 15.19
CA MET A 830 14.62 -41.96 14.17
C MET A 830 13.77 -41.96 12.90
N PHE A 831 13.63 -40.81 12.25
CA PHE A 831 12.85 -40.69 11.02
C PHE A 831 13.35 -39.57 10.11
N GLY A 832 13.11 -39.74 8.81
CA GLY A 832 13.25 -38.70 7.80
C GLY A 832 11.97 -37.89 7.63
N ALA A 833 12.08 -36.60 7.33
CA ALA A 833 10.97 -35.70 7.02
C ALA A 833 11.14 -35.04 5.65
N GLY A 834 10.14 -35.14 4.77
CA GLY A 834 10.16 -34.51 3.45
C GLY A 834 8.89 -34.73 2.63
N THR A 835 8.65 -33.91 1.61
CA THR A 835 7.39 -33.89 0.84
C THR A 835 6.95 -35.25 0.29
N ALA A 836 7.91 -36.08 -0.17
CA ALA A 836 7.59 -37.35 -0.84
C ALA A 836 6.91 -38.36 0.10
N ALA A 837 7.52 -38.66 1.25
CA ALA A 837 7.03 -39.63 2.23
C ALA A 837 6.28 -38.99 3.42
N VAL A 838 6.30 -37.66 3.55
CA VAL A 838 5.91 -36.89 4.74
C VAL A 838 6.82 -37.24 5.92
N ILE A 839 6.70 -38.46 6.47
CA ILE A 839 7.54 -39.03 7.52
C ILE A 839 7.99 -40.44 7.09
N SER A 840 9.28 -40.74 7.23
CA SER A 840 9.90 -42.01 6.87
C SER A 840 10.65 -42.60 8.07
N PRO A 841 10.07 -43.57 8.80
CA PRO A 841 10.73 -44.23 9.94
C PRO A 841 12.01 -44.98 9.54
N VAL A 842 12.95 -45.12 10.48
CA VAL A 842 14.21 -45.84 10.30
C VAL A 842 14.25 -47.03 11.27
N ASP A 843 14.65 -48.21 10.80
CA ASP A 843 14.79 -49.41 11.64
C ASP A 843 16.24 -49.77 11.97
N ARG A 844 17.18 -49.42 11.09
CA ARG A 844 18.60 -49.65 11.32
C ARG A 844 19.50 -48.74 10.50
N ILE A 845 20.72 -48.57 10.98
CA ILE A 845 21.80 -47.85 10.30
C ILE A 845 23.02 -48.76 10.20
N GLY A 846 23.46 -49.09 8.99
CA GLY A 846 24.76 -49.70 8.77
C GLY A 846 25.87 -48.69 8.97
N TYR A 847 26.78 -48.92 9.92
CA TYR A 847 27.82 -47.98 10.29
C TYR A 847 29.10 -48.71 10.67
N LEU A 848 30.21 -48.46 9.95
CA LEU A 848 31.52 -49.08 10.21
C LEU A 848 31.51 -50.62 10.34
N GLY A 849 30.68 -51.29 9.54
CA GLY A 849 30.62 -52.75 9.46
C GLY A 849 29.62 -53.43 10.39
N GLU A 850 28.87 -52.68 11.21
CA GLU A 850 27.80 -53.21 12.06
C GLU A 850 26.48 -52.48 11.83
N ASP A 851 25.37 -53.14 12.13
CA ASP A 851 24.03 -52.52 12.13
C ASP A 851 23.71 -51.96 13.52
N VAL A 852 23.44 -50.66 13.58
CA VAL A 852 22.86 -49.98 14.75
C VAL A 852 21.35 -50.04 14.62
N HIS A 853 20.69 -50.77 15.51
CA HIS A 853 19.23 -50.90 15.50
C HIS A 853 18.54 -49.66 16.10
N ILE A 854 17.49 -49.22 15.43
CA ILE A 854 16.63 -48.12 15.84
C ILE A 854 15.27 -48.70 16.28
N PRO A 855 14.77 -48.39 17.48
CA PRO A 855 13.47 -48.88 17.90
C PRO A 855 12.34 -48.38 16.99
N THR A 856 11.40 -49.28 16.69
CA THR A 856 10.20 -49.00 15.89
C THR A 856 8.97 -49.55 16.61
N GLY A 857 7.79 -48.96 16.37
CA GLY A 857 6.53 -49.47 16.90
C GLY A 857 6.02 -50.71 16.15
N LYS A 858 4.91 -51.28 16.62
CA LYS A 858 4.31 -52.51 16.04
C LYS A 858 3.95 -52.38 14.56
N ASP A 859 3.62 -51.17 14.12
CA ASP A 859 3.28 -50.82 12.74
C ASP A 859 4.47 -50.18 11.98
N GLY A 860 5.67 -50.23 12.55
CA GLY A 860 6.89 -49.67 11.96
C GLY A 860 7.14 -48.19 12.28
N MET A 861 6.19 -47.48 12.89
CA MET A 861 6.36 -46.09 13.31
C MET A 861 6.55 -45.98 14.83
N GLY A 862 7.45 -45.11 15.25
CA GLY A 862 7.54 -44.74 16.67
C GLY A 862 6.44 -43.74 17.08
N PRO A 863 6.28 -43.48 18.39
CA PRO A 863 5.26 -42.57 18.92
C PRO A 863 5.29 -41.16 18.34
N LEU A 864 6.46 -40.55 18.13
CA LEU A 864 6.55 -39.18 17.63
C LEU A 864 6.28 -39.13 16.13
N ALA A 865 6.92 -40.02 15.35
CA ALA A 865 6.74 -40.15 13.91
C ALA A 865 5.26 -40.34 13.54
N LYS A 866 4.54 -41.20 14.28
CA LYS A 866 3.12 -41.49 14.04
C LYS A 866 2.21 -40.30 14.31
N ALA A 867 2.41 -39.61 15.44
CA ALA A 867 1.64 -38.42 15.79
C ALA A 867 1.87 -37.29 14.77
N MET A 868 3.13 -37.04 14.40
CA MET A 868 3.49 -36.02 13.40
C MET A 868 2.93 -36.32 12.03
N TRP A 869 3.01 -37.58 11.57
CA TRP A 869 2.46 -37.99 10.30
C TRP A 869 0.93 -37.79 10.25
N THR A 870 0.23 -38.20 11.32
CA THR A 870 -1.23 -38.10 11.41
C THR A 870 -1.68 -36.63 11.30
N GLU A 871 -1.05 -35.74 12.06
CA GLU A 871 -1.36 -34.31 12.04
C GLU A 871 -1.07 -33.69 10.67
N LEU A 872 0.11 -33.95 10.11
CA LEU A 872 0.52 -33.36 8.83
C LEU A 872 -0.36 -33.83 7.67
N VAL A 873 -0.65 -35.13 7.58
CA VAL A 873 -1.53 -35.66 6.53
C VAL A 873 -2.96 -35.17 6.71
N GLY A 874 -3.44 -35.06 7.95
CA GLY A 874 -4.75 -34.47 8.26
C GLY A 874 -4.86 -33.03 7.75
N ARG A 875 -3.84 -32.20 7.98
CA ARG A 875 -3.80 -30.81 7.45
C ARG A 875 -3.67 -30.76 5.93
N GLN A 876 -2.83 -31.60 5.35
CA GLN A 876 -2.63 -31.69 3.90
C GLN A 876 -3.92 -32.03 3.14
N THR A 877 -4.69 -32.97 3.68
CA THR A 877 -5.95 -33.45 3.09
C THR A 877 -7.17 -32.61 3.48
N GLY A 878 -7.02 -31.63 4.38
CA GLY A 878 -8.11 -30.82 4.89
C GLY A 878 -8.97 -31.49 5.96
N ALA A 879 -8.67 -32.74 6.35
CA ALA A 879 -9.33 -33.41 7.46
C ALA A 879 -9.12 -32.70 8.81
N ILE A 880 -7.98 -32.00 8.96
CA ILE A 880 -7.69 -31.09 10.05
C ILE A 880 -7.60 -29.68 9.45
N PRO A 881 -8.57 -28.78 9.71
CA PRO A 881 -8.54 -27.41 9.20
C PRO A 881 -7.31 -26.65 9.70
N HIS A 882 -6.58 -26.00 8.79
CA HIS A 882 -5.43 -25.16 9.12
C HIS A 882 -5.12 -24.19 7.99
N GLU A 883 -4.58 -23.01 8.31
CA GLU A 883 -4.08 -22.02 7.32
C GLU A 883 -2.96 -22.55 6.42
N TRP A 884 -2.31 -23.65 6.83
CA TRP A 884 -1.29 -24.33 6.03
C TRP A 884 -1.89 -25.07 4.84
N SER A 885 -3.21 -25.31 4.85
CA SER A 885 -3.98 -25.97 3.81
C SER A 885 -4.68 -24.91 2.96
N VAL A 886 -4.05 -24.53 1.85
CA VAL A 886 -4.53 -23.48 0.94
C VAL A 886 -5.49 -24.11 -0.06
N VAL A 887 -6.77 -23.75 0.00
CA VAL A 887 -7.77 -24.17 -0.99
C VAL A 887 -7.54 -23.42 -2.31
N ILE A 888 -7.70 -24.10 -3.44
CA ILE A 888 -7.53 -23.53 -4.78
C ILE A 888 -8.75 -23.78 -5.65
#